data_AF-A0A4Q3ABH7-F1
#
_entry.id   AF-A0A4Q3ABH7-F1
#
_cell.length_a   1.000
_cell.length_b   1.000
_cell.length_c   1.000
_cell.angle_alpha   90.00
_cell.angle_beta   90.00
_cell.angle_gamma   90.00
#
_symmetry.space_group_name_H-M   'P 1'
#
loop_
_entity.id
_entity.type
_entity.pdbx_description
1 polymer ?
#
loop_
_entity_poly.entity_id
_entity_poly.type
_entity_poly.pdbx_seq_one_letter_code
_entity_poly.pdbx_strand_id
1 'polypeptide(L)'
;MKARTHFESFSYMTSMLPMKKTLEPRIGRRALPLIPSLLALAAASTVISHAAEVTFQYYRFTPTKVDGGDAENQTQVSEFEFYFRGNKLDHSSVIATGGVTHPNPGDPESAQKMVDGNVNTKWFDNNKVPITFNFGTPVPIDAYRFATANDARYRTPVRWTIQGSNDNVNFVLIDDRTGADNGALKSYFTFGPLFTTTPPASSGYPTFASFQTTAAIVIPATTNPSTGASNNDQVYQAFPLIVKNAGPETSLTWSVTNTPTSVSLTPALPAPPINFDDTRIITPIIPDAFTDYTLSATTAAGTAALTHKIRAVPGGTATARYVRFSANALRDPLGNIAQMGEFEFFNGATKLTGLTVTNPGGDTNNNANEAASKVIDGDYRSKYLNHNNAPLVFDLGSAQTFDGYQFTTGNDGTGRDPVRWSLETSSDGITWTLLDTAYDYSPPSLRRAKTGIIPLSGISTSTWAGSTAAFGNGVNVLLDDSSSARDVLLDTPVSPNTISIVSSAGDPYMISGEPITGRGDLFKKGSGELQLNSSNTFLGAINAEGGKVVVNDPGALGTREARTRLQLDGTELNIATEVITERRLRIGSTGATINVADGYTFTKVGPSDLLGTLTKTGLGTLRFEGYGGSTSFADTDIVVNEGTVDFSAAAGYFNSRPFTTSGSSTLKMTVNTGATMRFSVGDALGGDYVNFQTSLDQVKVLGGTLDFNYGGFTYIHT
;
A
#
# COMPACT_ATOMS: atom_id res chain seq x y z
N MET A 1 17.14 34.56 -50.16
CA MET A 1 16.70 34.32 -51.55
C MET A 1 16.53 32.80 -51.74
N LYS A 2 15.62 32.34 -52.62
CA LYS A 2 15.34 30.92 -53.04
C LYS A 2 16.33 29.85 -52.50
N ALA A 3 15.97 28.79 -51.76
CA ALA A 3 14.82 27.87 -51.82
C ALA A 3 14.68 27.08 -53.15
N ARG A 4 14.93 25.76 -53.12
CA ARG A 4 14.01 24.70 -53.60
C ARG A 4 14.51 23.27 -53.35
N THR A 5 13.55 22.36 -53.19
CA THR A 5 13.67 20.90 -53.26
C THR A 5 13.69 20.41 -54.71
N HIS A 6 13.99 19.12 -54.93
CA HIS A 6 13.47 18.38 -56.07
C HIS A 6 13.03 16.96 -55.71
N PHE A 7 11.96 16.50 -56.36
CA PHE A 7 11.38 15.15 -56.34
C PHE A 7 11.86 14.35 -57.56
N GLU A 8 11.77 13.01 -57.52
CA GLU A 8 11.33 12.10 -58.61
C GLU A 8 11.50 10.61 -58.18
N SER A 9 10.83 9.58 -58.73
CA SER A 9 9.42 9.44 -59.18
C SER A 9 9.03 7.98 -59.52
N PHE A 10 7.74 7.65 -59.34
CA PHE A 10 6.87 6.82 -60.22
C PHE A 10 6.91 5.25 -60.30
N SER A 11 5.71 4.68 -60.06
CA SER A 11 4.94 3.73 -60.92
C SER A 11 4.95 2.19 -60.73
N TYR A 12 3.90 1.71 -60.05
CA TYR A 12 2.80 0.86 -60.56
C TYR A 12 2.97 0.02 -61.86
N MET A 13 2.74 -1.30 -61.79
CA MET A 13 1.55 -2.02 -62.36
C MET A 13 1.63 -3.56 -62.12
N THR A 14 0.81 -4.46 -62.72
CA THR A 14 -0.63 -4.80 -62.45
C THR A 14 -1.04 -6.07 -63.25
N SER A 15 -2.13 -6.78 -62.85
CA SER A 15 -3.06 -7.58 -63.73
C SER A 15 -3.05 -9.14 -63.76
N MET A 16 -3.99 -9.76 -63.01
CA MET A 16 -5.05 -10.72 -63.43
C MET A 16 -4.82 -12.13 -64.06
N LEU A 17 -5.29 -13.18 -63.34
CA LEU A 17 -6.32 -14.21 -63.72
C LEU A 17 -6.06 -15.25 -64.86
N PRO A 18 -6.95 -16.26 -65.19
CA PRO A 18 -8.18 -16.81 -64.53
C PRO A 18 -8.34 -18.38 -64.48
N MET A 19 -9.49 -18.82 -63.92
CA MET A 19 -10.31 -20.04 -64.23
C MET A 19 -9.98 -21.46 -63.68
N LYS A 20 -10.90 -22.47 -63.61
CA LYS A 20 -12.37 -22.60 -63.33
C LYS A 20 -12.89 -24.04 -63.64
N LYS A 21 -13.71 -24.72 -62.78
CA LYS A 21 -14.97 -25.49 -63.14
C LYS A 21 -15.60 -26.47 -62.10
N THR A 22 -16.89 -26.22 -61.76
CA THR A 22 -18.10 -27.13 -61.67
C THR A 22 -18.10 -28.47 -60.88
N LEU A 23 -19.24 -29.07 -60.43
CA LEU A 23 -20.69 -28.96 -60.75
C LEU A 23 -21.63 -28.94 -59.50
N GLU A 24 -22.92 -28.58 -59.70
CA GLU A 24 -24.10 -28.94 -58.84
C GLU A 24 -25.07 -29.88 -59.64
N PRO A 25 -26.18 -30.45 -59.07
CA PRO A 25 -27.46 -29.70 -58.88
C PRO A 25 -28.49 -30.21 -57.80
N ARG A 26 -29.32 -29.27 -57.26
CA ARG A 26 -30.81 -29.29 -56.99
C ARG A 26 -31.50 -30.55 -56.36
N ILE A 27 -32.56 -30.54 -55.53
CA ILE A 27 -33.51 -29.57 -54.89
C ILE A 27 -34.34 -30.39 -53.84
N GLY A 28 -35.04 -29.91 -52.80
CA GLY A 28 -35.29 -28.56 -52.27
C GLY A 28 -36.78 -28.29 -51.89
N ARG A 29 -37.24 -28.53 -50.63
CA ARG A 29 -38.61 -28.17 -50.14
C ARG A 29 -38.71 -27.82 -48.64
N ARG A 30 -39.35 -26.67 -48.34
CA ARG A 30 -40.14 -26.29 -47.14
C ARG A 30 -39.59 -26.59 -45.72
N ALA A 31 -39.08 -25.57 -45.03
CA ALA A 31 -39.83 -24.79 -44.02
C ALA A 31 -38.90 -23.80 -43.27
N LEU A 32 -39.33 -22.54 -43.11
CA LEU A 32 -38.76 -21.61 -42.11
C LEU A 32 -39.80 -21.38 -41.01
N PRO A 33 -39.49 -21.67 -39.74
CA PRO A 33 -40.09 -21.00 -38.60
C PRO A 33 -39.29 -19.73 -38.25
N LEU A 34 -39.96 -18.72 -37.68
CA LEU A 34 -39.31 -17.52 -37.17
C LEU A 34 -38.50 -17.87 -35.91
N ILE A 35 -37.31 -17.29 -35.76
CA ILE A 35 -36.71 -17.07 -34.44
C ILE A 35 -37.20 -15.69 -33.99
N PRO A 36 -38.00 -15.57 -32.91
CA PRO A 36 -38.43 -14.28 -32.39
C PRO A 36 -37.23 -13.48 -31.85
N SER A 37 -37.32 -12.15 -31.93
CA SER A 37 -36.34 -11.24 -31.35
C SER A 37 -36.12 -11.55 -29.86
N LEU A 38 -34.91 -11.99 -29.49
CA LEU A 38 -34.55 -12.12 -28.09
C LEU A 38 -34.33 -10.71 -27.54
N LEU A 39 -35.35 -10.18 -26.86
CA LEU A 39 -35.32 -8.87 -26.23
C LEU A 39 -34.24 -8.88 -25.13
N ALA A 40 -33.10 -8.24 -25.41
CA ALA A 40 -32.01 -8.10 -24.44
C ALA A 40 -32.47 -7.18 -23.30
N LEU A 41 -33.01 -7.77 -22.23
CA LEU A 41 -33.43 -7.05 -21.04
C LEU A 41 -32.18 -6.53 -20.31
N ALA A 42 -31.95 -5.21 -20.40
CA ALA A 42 -30.84 -4.55 -19.74
C ALA A 42 -31.15 -4.26 -18.27
N ALA A 43 -30.07 -4.17 -17.46
CA ALA A 43 -30.05 -3.91 -16.03
C ALA A 43 -30.68 -5.01 -15.13
N ALA A 44 -30.21 -5.21 -13.90
CA ALA A 44 -29.11 -4.50 -13.23
C ALA A 44 -27.74 -5.15 -13.48
N SER A 45 -26.72 -4.33 -13.78
CA SER A 45 -25.36 -4.68 -13.39
C SER A 45 -25.30 -4.54 -11.88
N THR A 46 -25.14 -5.64 -11.14
CA THR A 46 -24.87 -5.58 -9.70
C THR A 46 -23.59 -4.81 -9.48
N VAL A 47 -23.62 -3.85 -8.55
CA VAL A 47 -22.40 -3.18 -8.05
C VAL A 47 -21.44 -4.28 -7.61
N ILE A 48 -20.20 -4.25 -8.12
CA ILE A 48 -19.15 -5.12 -7.61
C ILE A 48 -18.71 -4.51 -6.29
N SER A 49 -19.43 -4.88 -5.23
CA SER A 49 -18.91 -4.80 -3.87
C SER A 49 -17.55 -5.49 -3.86
N HIS A 50 -16.51 -4.77 -3.47
CA HIS A 50 -15.30 -5.43 -2.99
C HIS A 50 -15.72 -6.46 -1.94
N ALA A 51 -15.21 -7.68 -2.04
CA ALA A 51 -15.48 -8.71 -1.06
C ALA A 51 -15.14 -8.17 0.32
N ALA A 52 -16.07 -8.31 1.26
CA ALA A 52 -15.81 -7.90 2.62
C ALA A 52 -14.64 -8.73 3.17
N GLU A 53 -13.69 -8.06 3.80
CA GLU A 53 -12.56 -8.61 4.53
C GLU A 53 -13.10 -9.42 5.73
N VAL A 54 -13.46 -10.67 5.47
CA VAL A 54 -13.80 -11.68 6.48
C VAL A 54 -12.56 -12.51 6.72
N THR A 55 -12.07 -12.50 7.96
CA THR A 55 -10.90 -13.30 8.34
C THR A 55 -11.32 -14.71 8.75
N PHE A 56 -10.59 -15.71 8.26
CA PHE A 56 -10.82 -17.11 8.61
C PHE A 56 -9.51 -17.82 8.93
N GLN A 57 -9.50 -18.66 9.97
CA GLN A 57 -8.37 -19.56 10.29
C GLN A 57 -8.33 -20.76 9.33
N TYR A 58 -9.51 -21.21 8.88
CA TYR A 58 -9.66 -22.34 7.96
C TYR A 58 -10.29 -21.88 6.65
N TYR A 59 -9.66 -22.20 5.52
CA TYR A 59 -10.25 -22.07 4.19
C TYR A 59 -10.45 -23.46 3.58
N ARG A 60 -11.58 -23.68 2.92
CA ARG A 60 -11.91 -24.97 2.28
C ARG A 60 -12.13 -24.79 0.78
N PHE A 61 -11.38 -25.56 0.00
CA PHE A 61 -11.51 -25.69 -1.45
C PHE A 61 -12.23 -27.00 -1.76
N THR A 62 -13.36 -26.92 -2.47
CA THR A 62 -14.17 -28.09 -2.86
C THR A 62 -14.26 -28.17 -4.39
N PRO A 63 -13.47 -29.04 -5.06
CA PRO A 63 -13.60 -29.26 -6.50
C PRO A 63 -14.93 -29.93 -6.84
N THR A 64 -15.77 -29.30 -7.66
CA THR A 64 -17.07 -29.86 -8.07
C THR A 64 -17.01 -30.47 -9.47
N LYS A 65 -16.16 -29.95 -10.36
CA LYS A 65 -15.94 -30.48 -11.71
C LYS A 65 -14.48 -30.28 -12.17
N VAL A 66 -13.96 -31.23 -12.96
CA VAL A 66 -12.65 -31.17 -13.61
C VAL A 66 -12.78 -31.16 -15.15
N ASP A 67 -11.71 -30.81 -15.87
CA ASP A 67 -11.67 -30.68 -17.35
C ASP A 67 -12.08 -31.98 -18.11
N GLY A 68 -11.99 -33.14 -17.47
CA GLY A 68 -12.48 -34.44 -17.97
C GLY A 68 -14.01 -34.60 -17.98
N GLY A 69 -14.76 -33.65 -17.42
CA GLY A 69 -16.21 -33.67 -17.35
C GLY A 69 -16.77 -34.22 -16.04
N ASP A 70 -18.10 -34.24 -15.93
CA ASP A 70 -18.82 -34.44 -14.66
C ASP A 70 -18.74 -35.88 -14.13
N ALA A 71 -18.37 -36.84 -14.99
CA ALA A 71 -18.15 -38.25 -14.63
C ALA A 71 -16.75 -38.53 -14.06
N GLU A 72 -15.80 -37.59 -14.20
CA GLU A 72 -14.44 -37.74 -13.67
C GLU A 72 -14.39 -37.37 -12.17
N ASN A 73 -13.80 -38.26 -11.37
CA ASN A 73 -13.64 -38.10 -9.92
C ASN A 73 -12.18 -37.91 -9.49
N GLN A 74 -11.22 -38.14 -10.39
CA GLN A 74 -9.83 -37.81 -10.17
C GLN A 74 -9.58 -36.30 -10.27
N THR A 75 -9.03 -35.70 -9.21
CA THR A 75 -8.60 -34.30 -9.15
C THR A 75 -7.12 -34.20 -8.83
N GLN A 76 -6.46 -33.14 -9.30
CA GLN A 76 -5.11 -32.78 -8.85
C GLN A 76 -4.78 -31.30 -9.07
N VAL A 77 -3.93 -30.78 -8.19
CA VAL A 77 -3.40 -29.42 -8.18
C VAL A 77 -1.93 -29.50 -7.76
N SER A 78 -1.03 -28.76 -8.39
CA SER A 78 0.37 -28.70 -7.96
C SER A 78 0.60 -27.71 -6.84
N GLU A 79 0.07 -26.49 -6.97
CA GLU A 79 0.23 -25.42 -5.98
C GLU A 79 -1.06 -24.61 -5.84
N PHE A 80 -1.27 -24.00 -4.68
CA PHE A 80 -2.42 -23.16 -4.36
C PHE A 80 -1.95 -21.93 -3.55
N GLU A 81 -2.22 -20.76 -4.10
CA GLU A 81 -1.74 -19.49 -3.56
C GLU A 81 -2.92 -18.58 -3.22
N PHE A 82 -2.91 -18.07 -2.00
CA PHE A 82 -3.88 -17.09 -1.50
C PHE A 82 -3.31 -15.68 -1.61
N TYR A 83 -4.19 -14.72 -1.84
CA TYR A 83 -3.84 -13.33 -2.07
C TYR A 83 -4.70 -12.39 -1.22
N PHE A 84 -4.09 -11.28 -0.81
CA PHE A 84 -4.76 -10.17 -0.13
C PHE A 84 -4.17 -8.83 -0.58
N ARG A 85 -5.05 -7.93 -1.04
CA ARG A 85 -4.73 -6.60 -1.58
C ARG A 85 -3.67 -6.66 -2.71
N GLY A 86 -3.71 -7.74 -3.49
CA GLY A 86 -2.75 -8.02 -4.58
C GLY A 86 -1.45 -8.68 -4.16
N ASN A 87 -1.13 -8.75 -2.86
CA ASN A 87 0.05 -9.46 -2.36
C ASN A 87 -0.25 -10.95 -2.23
N LYS A 88 0.70 -11.82 -2.59
CA LYS A 88 0.65 -13.24 -2.21
C LYS A 88 0.83 -13.34 -0.70
N LEU A 89 -0.04 -14.08 -0.03
CA LEU A 89 0.14 -14.44 1.39
C LEU A 89 1.24 -15.49 1.54
N ASP A 90 1.98 -15.44 2.63
CA ASP A 90 2.84 -16.56 2.98
C ASP A 90 1.98 -17.80 3.30
N HIS A 91 2.39 -18.93 2.72
CA HIS A 91 1.78 -20.24 2.92
C HIS A 91 2.74 -21.26 3.53
N SER A 92 3.96 -20.85 3.90
CA SER A 92 5.00 -21.71 4.51
C SER A 92 4.57 -22.38 5.82
N SER A 93 3.66 -21.74 6.56
CA SER A 93 3.07 -22.22 7.82
C SER A 93 1.70 -22.90 7.65
N VAL A 94 1.13 -22.91 6.44
CA VAL A 94 -0.23 -23.40 6.19
C VAL A 94 -0.26 -24.92 6.19
N ILE A 95 -1.15 -25.50 7.00
CA ILE A 95 -1.37 -26.95 7.05
C ILE A 95 -2.57 -27.29 6.17
N ALA A 96 -2.34 -27.94 5.03
CA ALA A 96 -3.40 -28.38 4.12
C ALA A 96 -3.77 -29.84 4.38
N THR A 97 -5.06 -30.09 4.66
CA THR A 97 -5.59 -31.40 5.10
C THR A 97 -6.82 -31.79 4.29
N GLY A 98 -7.02 -33.09 4.05
CA GLY A 98 -8.11 -33.61 3.25
C GLY A 98 -7.64 -34.59 2.18
N GLY A 99 -8.52 -34.92 1.24
CA GLY A 99 -8.33 -36.07 0.35
C GLY A 99 -8.57 -37.40 1.08
N VAL A 100 -8.70 -38.48 0.31
CA VAL A 100 -8.81 -39.86 0.85
C VAL A 100 -7.77 -40.81 0.24
N THR A 101 -7.09 -40.40 -0.84
CA THR A 101 -6.05 -41.18 -1.51
C THR A 101 -4.70 -41.07 -0.79
N HIS A 102 -4.34 -39.87 -0.33
CA HIS A 102 -3.09 -39.55 0.37
C HIS A 102 -3.38 -38.67 1.60
N PRO A 103 -3.96 -39.25 2.68
CA PRO A 103 -4.54 -38.50 3.79
C PRO A 103 -3.50 -37.94 4.78
N ASN A 104 -2.24 -38.41 4.76
CA ASN A 104 -1.22 -37.94 5.68
C ASN A 104 -0.42 -36.80 5.03
N PRO A 105 -0.13 -35.67 5.71
CA PRO A 105 0.65 -34.57 5.12
C PRO A 105 2.01 -34.98 4.54
N GLY A 106 2.65 -36.02 5.08
CA GLY A 106 3.93 -36.56 4.58
C GLY A 106 3.83 -37.50 3.37
N ASP A 107 2.62 -37.85 2.90
CA ASP A 107 2.46 -38.72 1.73
C ASP A 107 2.94 -38.00 0.44
N PRO A 108 3.48 -38.72 -0.57
CA PRO A 108 4.11 -38.08 -1.74
C PRO A 108 3.19 -37.16 -2.55
N GLU A 109 1.88 -37.46 -2.58
CA GLU A 109 0.86 -36.68 -3.29
C GLU A 109 -0.26 -36.16 -2.34
N SER A 110 0.12 -35.85 -1.10
CA SER A 110 -0.79 -35.36 -0.04
C SER A 110 -1.39 -33.98 -0.33
N ALA A 111 -2.42 -33.60 0.43
CA ALA A 111 -2.98 -32.24 0.41
C ALA A 111 -1.93 -31.14 0.72
N GLN A 112 -0.92 -31.44 1.55
CA GLN A 112 0.16 -30.51 1.91
C GLN A 112 0.99 -30.08 0.69
N LYS A 113 0.98 -30.88 -0.39
CA LYS A 113 1.65 -30.54 -1.65
C LYS A 113 1.06 -29.33 -2.36
N MET A 114 -0.16 -28.90 -2.02
CA MET A 114 -0.74 -27.67 -2.56
C MET A 114 -0.13 -26.39 -1.98
N VAL A 115 0.79 -26.47 -1.01
CA VAL A 115 1.39 -25.31 -0.33
C VAL A 115 2.87 -25.56 0.03
N ASP A 116 3.58 -26.46 -0.66
CA ASP A 116 5.00 -26.75 -0.36
C ASP A 116 6.02 -25.90 -1.13
N GLY A 117 5.54 -24.89 -1.85
CA GLY A 117 6.31 -23.90 -2.58
C GLY A 117 6.86 -24.41 -3.92
N ASN A 118 6.40 -25.57 -4.39
CA ASN A 118 7.03 -26.32 -5.46
C ASN A 118 5.99 -26.90 -6.44
N VAL A 119 5.78 -26.20 -7.56
CA VAL A 119 4.87 -26.64 -8.64
C VAL A 119 5.18 -28.02 -9.23
N ASN A 120 6.35 -28.61 -8.96
CA ASN A 120 6.71 -29.96 -9.42
C ASN A 120 6.11 -31.08 -8.54
N THR A 121 5.74 -30.78 -7.30
CA THR A 121 4.93 -31.65 -6.44
C THR A 121 3.44 -31.49 -6.78
N LYS A 122 2.57 -32.37 -6.25
CA LYS A 122 1.12 -32.25 -6.43
C LYS A 122 0.32 -32.91 -5.32
N TRP A 123 -0.87 -32.39 -5.07
CA TRP A 123 -1.94 -33.16 -4.45
C TRP A 123 -2.66 -33.98 -5.53
N PHE A 124 -3.01 -35.23 -5.21
CA PHE A 124 -3.87 -36.09 -6.02
C PHE A 124 -4.95 -36.75 -5.15
N ASP A 125 -6.19 -36.77 -5.64
CA ASP A 125 -7.28 -37.54 -5.03
C ASP A 125 -8.24 -38.14 -6.05
N ASN A 126 -8.73 -39.36 -5.79
CA ASN A 126 -9.65 -40.11 -6.65
C ASN A 126 -11.15 -39.77 -6.48
N ASN A 127 -11.53 -38.93 -5.51
CA ASN A 127 -12.94 -38.70 -5.15
C ASN A 127 -13.34 -37.21 -5.04
N LYS A 128 -12.47 -36.28 -5.49
CA LYS A 128 -12.67 -34.82 -5.39
C LYS A 128 -12.97 -34.32 -3.97
N VAL A 129 -12.46 -34.99 -2.94
CA VAL A 129 -12.74 -34.65 -1.53
C VAL A 129 -12.19 -33.26 -1.19
N PRO A 130 -12.94 -32.41 -0.44
CA PRO A 130 -12.48 -31.06 -0.09
C PRO A 130 -11.14 -31.03 0.63
N ILE A 131 -10.34 -30.00 0.33
CA ILE A 131 -9.12 -29.67 1.06
C ILE A 131 -9.40 -28.49 1.98
N THR A 132 -8.98 -28.61 3.24
CA THR A 132 -9.05 -27.54 4.24
C THR A 132 -7.64 -27.09 4.61
N PHE A 133 -7.34 -25.83 4.32
CA PHE A 133 -6.11 -25.12 4.64
C PHE A 133 -6.28 -24.43 6.00
N ASN A 134 -5.40 -24.71 6.96
CA ASN A 134 -5.35 -24.06 8.26
C ASN A 134 -4.16 -23.08 8.29
N PHE A 135 -4.43 -21.79 8.50
CA PHE A 135 -3.43 -20.73 8.59
C PHE A 135 -2.84 -20.55 10.01
N GLY A 136 -3.32 -21.29 11.00
CA GLY A 136 -2.89 -21.17 12.40
C GLY A 136 -3.52 -19.96 13.12
N THR A 137 -3.78 -18.86 12.43
CA THR A 137 -4.56 -17.70 12.89
C THR A 137 -5.56 -17.25 11.81
N PRO A 138 -6.60 -16.45 12.15
CA PRO A 138 -7.49 -15.89 11.15
C PRO A 138 -6.76 -14.88 10.24
N VAL A 139 -6.74 -15.16 8.93
CA VAL A 139 -6.19 -14.27 7.90
C VAL A 139 -7.31 -13.79 6.97
N PRO A 140 -7.19 -12.62 6.31
CA PRO A 140 -8.09 -12.22 5.23
C PRO A 140 -7.59 -12.74 3.87
N ILE A 141 -8.50 -13.02 2.93
CA ILE A 141 -8.18 -13.22 1.51
C ILE A 141 -9.14 -12.40 0.64
N ASP A 142 -8.66 -11.88 -0.48
CA ASP A 142 -9.50 -11.26 -1.52
C ASP A 142 -9.41 -11.97 -2.88
N ALA A 143 -8.41 -12.83 -3.06
CA ALA A 143 -8.24 -13.66 -4.24
C ALA A 143 -7.42 -14.93 -3.98
N TYR A 144 -7.42 -15.84 -4.95
CA TYR A 144 -6.62 -17.06 -4.95
C TYR A 144 -6.30 -17.51 -6.39
N ARG A 145 -5.29 -18.35 -6.56
CA ARG A 145 -5.02 -19.08 -7.80
C ARG A 145 -4.41 -20.45 -7.49
N PHE A 146 -4.41 -21.35 -8.48
CA PHE A 146 -3.77 -22.65 -8.36
C PHE A 146 -3.05 -23.05 -9.65
N ALA A 147 -2.11 -23.98 -9.55
CA ALA A 147 -1.30 -24.48 -10.65
C ALA A 147 -1.67 -25.90 -11.09
N THR A 148 -1.38 -26.21 -12.35
CA THR A 148 -1.57 -27.53 -12.94
C THR A 148 -0.47 -28.52 -12.55
N ALA A 149 -0.87 -29.76 -12.27
CA ALA A 149 0.04 -30.87 -11.97
C ALA A 149 0.81 -31.39 -13.21
N ASN A 150 1.41 -32.58 -13.12
CA ASN A 150 2.42 -33.09 -14.05
C ASN A 150 1.95 -34.00 -15.20
N ASP A 151 0.87 -34.76 -15.03
CA ASP A 151 0.57 -35.96 -15.86
C ASP A 151 -0.76 -35.91 -16.63
N ALA A 152 -1.82 -35.36 -16.02
CA ALA A 152 -3.20 -35.54 -16.48
C ALA A 152 -4.03 -34.24 -16.35
N ARG A 153 -4.05 -33.42 -17.41
CA ARG A 153 -4.79 -32.13 -17.45
C ARG A 153 -6.30 -32.28 -17.25
N TYR A 154 -6.87 -33.42 -17.64
CA TYR A 154 -8.31 -33.68 -17.47
C TYR A 154 -8.73 -33.76 -15.99
N ARG A 155 -7.79 -33.93 -15.06
CA ARG A 155 -8.01 -33.88 -13.61
C ARG A 155 -7.94 -32.48 -13.00
N THR A 156 -7.65 -31.44 -13.79
CA THR A 156 -7.56 -30.07 -13.27
C THR A 156 -8.98 -29.52 -12.99
N PRO A 157 -9.24 -28.94 -11.80
CA PRO A 157 -10.51 -28.31 -11.48
C PRO A 157 -10.91 -27.21 -12.48
N VAL A 158 -12.17 -27.24 -12.92
CA VAL A 158 -12.81 -26.20 -13.75
C VAL A 158 -14.05 -25.59 -13.08
N ARG A 159 -14.59 -26.25 -12.03
CA ARG A 159 -15.61 -25.71 -11.12
C ARG A 159 -15.30 -26.13 -9.69
N TRP A 160 -15.59 -25.25 -8.74
CA TRP A 160 -15.33 -25.47 -7.32
C TRP A 160 -16.13 -24.46 -6.46
N THR A 161 -16.04 -24.59 -5.14
CA THR A 161 -16.37 -23.53 -4.18
C THR A 161 -15.19 -23.23 -3.26
N ILE A 162 -15.14 -22.00 -2.74
CA ILE A 162 -14.28 -21.61 -1.61
C ILE A 162 -15.19 -21.29 -0.42
N GLN A 163 -14.86 -21.83 0.74
CA GLN A 163 -15.56 -21.61 2.00
C GLN A 163 -14.55 -21.23 3.09
N GLY A 164 -14.99 -20.64 4.19
CA GLY A 164 -14.14 -20.38 5.35
C GLY A 164 -14.82 -20.63 6.68
N SER A 165 -14.00 -20.82 7.72
CA SER A 165 -14.42 -21.10 9.09
C SER A 165 -13.38 -20.58 10.10
N ASN A 166 -13.81 -20.28 11.33
CA ASN A 166 -12.94 -19.99 12.48
C ASN A 166 -13.01 -21.07 13.58
N ASP A 167 -13.80 -22.13 13.38
CA ASP A 167 -13.95 -23.25 14.33
C ASP A 167 -13.72 -24.64 13.68
N ASN A 168 -13.46 -24.69 12.36
CA ASN A 168 -13.37 -25.89 11.53
C ASN A 168 -14.63 -26.78 11.52
N VAL A 169 -15.78 -26.24 11.93
CA VAL A 169 -17.08 -26.92 11.97
C VAL A 169 -18.08 -26.19 11.10
N ASN A 170 -18.31 -24.91 11.37
CA ASN A 170 -19.23 -24.04 10.66
C ASN A 170 -18.49 -23.37 9.51
N PHE A 171 -18.76 -23.81 8.28
CA PHE A 171 -18.16 -23.28 7.05
C PHE A 171 -19.17 -22.43 6.27
N VAL A 172 -18.78 -21.20 5.95
CA VAL A 172 -19.59 -20.25 5.18
C VAL A 172 -18.97 -20.04 3.79
N LEU A 173 -19.83 -19.84 2.78
CA LEU A 173 -19.45 -19.72 1.37
C LEU A 173 -18.81 -18.35 1.07
N ILE A 174 -17.65 -18.35 0.42
CA ILE A 174 -16.82 -17.17 0.10
C ILE A 174 -16.71 -16.95 -1.41
N ASP A 175 -16.73 -18.02 -2.19
CA ASP A 175 -16.75 -17.95 -3.66
C ASP A 175 -17.45 -19.18 -4.23
N ASP A 176 -18.26 -18.98 -5.27
CA ASP A 176 -19.00 -20.02 -5.97
C ASP A 176 -18.65 -20.00 -7.46
N ARG A 177 -17.85 -20.98 -7.87
CA ARG A 177 -17.39 -21.17 -9.24
C ARG A 177 -18.10 -22.35 -9.91
N THR A 178 -19.31 -22.70 -9.46
CA THR A 178 -20.07 -23.86 -9.96
C THR A 178 -20.95 -23.58 -11.17
N GLY A 179 -21.23 -22.32 -11.50
CA GLY A 179 -22.15 -21.96 -12.61
C GLY A 179 -21.64 -22.34 -14.01
N ALA A 180 -20.35 -22.16 -14.28
CA ALA A 180 -19.72 -22.41 -15.58
C ALA A 180 -18.28 -22.90 -15.43
N ASP A 181 -17.71 -23.51 -16.48
CA ASP A 181 -16.33 -24.00 -16.48
C ASP A 181 -15.36 -22.80 -16.61
N ASN A 182 -14.49 -22.58 -15.61
CA ASN A 182 -13.69 -21.36 -15.43
C ASN A 182 -12.44 -21.24 -16.36
N GLY A 183 -12.49 -21.88 -17.54
CA GLY A 183 -11.36 -21.97 -18.47
C GLY A 183 -10.36 -23.06 -18.08
N ALA A 184 -10.23 -24.09 -18.91
CA ALA A 184 -9.36 -25.22 -18.61
C ALA A 184 -7.89 -24.91 -18.95
N LEU A 185 -7.02 -24.98 -17.95
CA LEU A 185 -5.57 -24.74 -18.08
C LEU A 185 -4.90 -25.87 -18.89
N LYS A 186 -4.30 -25.54 -20.04
CA LYS A 186 -3.75 -26.54 -20.97
C LYS A 186 -2.22 -26.75 -20.90
N SER A 187 -1.50 -25.99 -20.08
CA SER A 187 -0.08 -26.24 -19.76
C SER A 187 0.05 -27.03 -18.45
N TYR A 188 1.12 -27.80 -18.28
CA TYR A 188 1.52 -28.41 -17.00
C TYR A 188 2.34 -27.40 -16.17
N PHE A 189 2.43 -27.61 -14.85
CA PHE A 189 3.26 -26.80 -13.93
C PHE A 189 2.99 -25.28 -13.99
N THR A 190 1.78 -24.88 -14.38
CA THR A 190 1.45 -23.50 -14.73
C THR A 190 0.32 -22.98 -13.85
N PHE A 191 0.52 -21.84 -13.21
CA PHE A 191 -0.54 -21.12 -12.48
C PHE A 191 -1.65 -20.63 -13.42
N GLY A 192 -2.89 -20.79 -12.98
CA GLY A 192 -4.05 -20.19 -13.62
C GLY A 192 -4.16 -18.67 -13.40
N PRO A 193 -5.22 -18.05 -13.96
CA PRO A 193 -5.54 -16.66 -13.65
C PRO A 193 -5.87 -16.48 -12.16
N LEU A 194 -5.74 -15.26 -11.67
CA LEU A 194 -6.14 -14.90 -10.32
C LEU A 194 -7.67 -14.80 -10.23
N PHE A 195 -8.28 -15.56 -9.33
CA PHE A 195 -9.72 -15.56 -9.07
C PHE A 195 -10.03 -14.73 -7.81
N THR A 196 -10.78 -13.64 -7.96
CA THR A 196 -11.27 -12.85 -6.82
C THR A 196 -12.36 -13.60 -6.06
N THR A 197 -12.31 -13.61 -4.73
CA THR A 197 -13.42 -14.09 -3.91
C THR A 197 -14.61 -13.14 -3.98
N THR A 198 -15.83 -13.64 -3.87
CA THR A 198 -17.05 -12.80 -3.85
C THR A 198 -18.12 -13.47 -2.98
N PRO A 199 -18.17 -13.19 -1.66
CA PRO A 199 -19.11 -13.83 -0.75
C PRO A 199 -20.56 -13.63 -1.22
N PRO A 200 -21.32 -14.68 -1.55
CA PRO A 200 -22.68 -14.52 -2.03
C PRO A 200 -23.59 -14.05 -0.90
N ALA A 201 -24.67 -13.33 -1.24
CA ALA A 201 -25.61 -12.78 -0.25
C ALA A 201 -26.29 -13.86 0.63
N SER A 202 -26.29 -15.12 0.20
CA SER A 202 -26.73 -16.29 0.98
C SER A 202 -25.80 -16.68 2.14
N SER A 203 -24.61 -16.07 2.24
CA SER A 203 -23.63 -16.31 3.33
C SER A 203 -24.08 -15.78 4.70
N GLY A 204 -25.02 -14.83 4.75
CA GLY A 204 -25.49 -14.20 5.99
C GLY A 204 -24.52 -13.18 6.60
N TYR A 205 -23.31 -13.00 6.04
CA TYR A 205 -22.40 -11.92 6.41
C TYR A 205 -22.93 -10.56 5.92
N PRO A 206 -22.52 -9.44 6.56
CA PRO A 206 -22.90 -8.11 6.10
C PRO A 206 -22.27 -7.82 4.74
N THR A 207 -23.06 -7.30 3.81
CA THR A 207 -22.63 -6.99 2.43
C THR A 207 -22.60 -5.48 2.20
N PHE A 208 -21.43 -4.96 1.87
CA PHE A 208 -21.22 -3.53 1.57
C PHE A 208 -21.77 -3.21 0.16
N ALA A 209 -22.97 -2.64 0.10
CA ALA A 209 -23.57 -2.18 -1.15
C ALA A 209 -22.84 -0.94 -1.70
N SER A 210 -22.26 -0.12 -0.81
CA SER A 210 -21.21 0.84 -1.14
C SER A 210 -20.33 1.15 0.06
N PHE A 211 -19.08 1.52 -0.21
CA PHE A 211 -18.22 2.27 0.71
C PHE A 211 -17.23 3.09 -0.13
N GLN A 212 -17.58 4.35 -0.35
CA GLN A 212 -16.98 5.19 -1.38
C GLN A 212 -16.94 6.66 -0.96
N THR A 213 -15.87 7.34 -1.33
CA THR A 213 -15.83 8.81 -1.34
C THR A 213 -16.74 9.38 -2.42
N THR A 214 -17.52 10.40 -2.09
CA THR A 214 -18.31 11.19 -3.04
C THR A 214 -17.72 12.59 -3.20
N ALA A 215 -17.58 13.04 -4.45
CA ALA A 215 -17.28 14.44 -4.74
C ALA A 215 -18.48 15.31 -4.33
N ALA A 216 -18.23 16.43 -3.66
CA ALA A 216 -19.25 17.37 -3.21
C ALA A 216 -19.82 18.19 -4.39
N ILE A 217 -20.61 17.53 -5.25
CA ILE A 217 -21.40 18.22 -6.28
C ILE A 217 -22.53 18.97 -5.57
N VAL A 218 -22.31 20.26 -5.31
CA VAL A 218 -23.37 21.20 -4.90
C VAL A 218 -24.29 21.42 -6.10
N ILE A 219 -25.23 20.49 -6.31
CA ILE A 219 -26.35 20.68 -7.23
C ILE A 219 -27.29 21.70 -6.57
N PRO A 220 -27.51 22.89 -7.15
CA PRO A 220 -28.51 23.81 -6.64
C PRO A 220 -29.88 23.14 -6.71
N ALA A 221 -30.63 23.12 -5.60
CA ALA A 221 -31.88 22.37 -5.48
C ALA A 221 -33.05 23.03 -6.24
N THR A 222 -32.99 23.06 -7.58
CA THR A 222 -34.07 23.56 -8.44
C THR A 222 -34.36 22.65 -9.62
N THR A 223 -35.65 22.32 -9.77
CA THR A 223 -36.28 21.47 -10.80
C THR A 223 -36.06 19.94 -10.65
N ASN A 224 -37.16 19.21 -10.88
CA ASN A 224 -37.31 17.77 -10.68
C ASN A 224 -37.09 17.04 -12.02
N PRO A 225 -36.11 16.13 -12.15
CA PRO A 225 -35.82 15.44 -13.41
C PRO A 225 -36.76 14.25 -13.65
N SER A 226 -37.96 14.52 -14.18
CA SER A 226 -38.73 13.51 -14.87
C SER A 226 -38.28 13.40 -16.34
N THR A 227 -38.16 12.16 -16.83
CA THR A 227 -37.79 11.76 -18.21
C THR A 227 -36.34 11.95 -18.64
N GLY A 228 -35.81 10.95 -19.38
CA GLY A 228 -34.95 11.23 -20.55
C GLY A 228 -33.59 10.51 -20.64
N ALA A 229 -32.85 10.34 -19.54
CA ALA A 229 -31.48 9.82 -19.59
C ALA A 229 -31.41 8.28 -19.60
N SER A 230 -30.46 7.72 -20.36
CA SER A 230 -30.22 6.27 -20.44
C SER A 230 -29.27 5.80 -19.34
N ASN A 231 -29.75 4.93 -18.44
CA ASN A 231 -28.98 4.36 -17.32
C ASN A 231 -27.86 3.40 -17.79
N ASN A 232 -26.76 3.93 -18.30
CA ASN A 232 -25.56 3.16 -18.64
C ASN A 232 -24.24 3.84 -18.23
N ASP A 233 -24.29 4.99 -17.56
CA ASP A 233 -23.19 5.49 -16.74
C ASP A 233 -23.07 4.59 -15.49
N GLN A 234 -22.18 3.59 -15.56
CA GLN A 234 -21.84 2.81 -14.37
C GLN A 234 -21.10 3.70 -13.37
N VAL A 235 -21.54 3.67 -12.11
CA VAL A 235 -21.01 4.52 -11.03
C VAL A 235 -19.50 4.35 -10.89
N TYR A 236 -18.76 5.42 -11.16
CA TYR A 236 -17.30 5.42 -11.26
C TYR A 236 -16.63 5.25 -9.89
N GLN A 237 -16.34 4.02 -9.50
CA GLN A 237 -15.57 3.73 -8.29
C GLN A 237 -14.07 3.85 -8.53
N ALA A 238 -13.56 5.04 -8.24
CA ALA A 238 -12.13 5.30 -8.11
C ALA A 238 -11.59 4.63 -6.84
N PHE A 239 -10.56 3.78 -7.00
CA PHE A 239 -9.81 3.22 -5.89
C PHE A 239 -8.32 3.20 -6.25
N PRO A 240 -7.43 3.55 -5.31
CA PRO A 240 -7.71 4.45 -4.18
C PRO A 240 -8.13 5.82 -4.72
N LEU A 241 -8.96 6.59 -3.99
CA LEU A 241 -9.22 7.96 -4.42
C LEU A 241 -8.16 8.92 -3.85
N ILE A 242 -7.55 9.67 -4.77
CA ILE A 242 -6.81 10.89 -4.45
C ILE A 242 -7.83 12.04 -4.47
N VAL A 243 -7.96 12.80 -3.38
CA VAL A 243 -8.99 13.85 -3.24
C VAL A 243 -8.41 15.26 -3.23
N LYS A 244 -9.00 16.15 -4.02
CA LYS A 244 -8.62 17.56 -4.10
C LYS A 244 -9.16 18.31 -2.89
N ASN A 245 -8.28 18.90 -2.09
CA ASN A 245 -8.69 19.81 -1.03
C ASN A 245 -9.17 21.15 -1.63
N ALA A 246 -10.47 21.26 -1.91
CA ALA A 246 -11.14 22.51 -2.29
C ALA A 246 -11.78 23.21 -1.07
N GLY A 247 -11.32 22.86 0.14
CA GLY A 247 -12.01 23.01 1.41
C GLY A 247 -11.71 21.77 2.27
N PRO A 248 -11.66 21.89 3.61
CA PRO A 248 -11.01 20.92 4.51
C PRO A 248 -11.75 19.58 4.68
N GLU A 249 -12.64 19.23 3.76
CA GLU A 249 -13.72 18.27 3.97
C GLU A 249 -14.02 17.52 2.67
N THR A 250 -14.00 16.19 2.72
CA THR A 250 -14.57 15.32 1.67
C THR A 250 -15.58 14.36 2.28
N SER A 251 -16.53 13.87 1.49
CA SER A 251 -17.60 12.99 1.98
C SER A 251 -17.29 11.52 1.71
N LEU A 252 -17.40 10.69 2.75
CA LEU A 252 -17.26 9.24 2.74
C LEU A 252 -18.65 8.61 3.01
N THR A 253 -19.20 7.92 2.02
CA THR A 253 -20.57 7.37 2.00
C THR A 253 -20.54 5.86 2.02
N TRP A 254 -21.46 5.23 2.76
CA TRP A 254 -21.63 3.78 2.74
C TRP A 254 -23.08 3.34 2.88
N SER A 255 -23.31 2.08 2.49
CA SER A 255 -24.55 1.34 2.71
C SER A 255 -24.22 -0.12 3.02
N VAL A 256 -24.67 -0.60 4.18
CA VAL A 256 -24.45 -1.97 4.66
C VAL A 256 -25.76 -2.75 4.64
N THR A 257 -25.78 -3.84 3.89
CA THR A 257 -26.95 -4.73 3.74
C THR A 257 -26.76 -6.05 4.52
N ASN A 258 -27.78 -6.91 4.52
CA ASN A 258 -27.91 -8.12 5.36
C ASN A 258 -28.04 -7.87 6.88
N THR A 259 -28.74 -6.80 7.26
CA THR A 259 -29.22 -6.54 8.65
C THR A 259 -28.12 -6.66 9.72
N PRO A 260 -27.05 -5.85 9.64
CA PRO A 260 -26.00 -5.81 10.66
C PRO A 260 -26.54 -5.47 12.06
N THR A 261 -25.90 -6.05 13.08
CA THR A 261 -26.13 -5.75 14.50
C THR A 261 -25.26 -4.60 15.00
N SER A 262 -24.12 -4.34 14.35
CA SER A 262 -23.24 -3.20 14.63
C SER A 262 -22.43 -2.80 13.39
N VAL A 263 -22.02 -1.54 13.35
CA VAL A 263 -21.06 -0.99 12.38
C VAL A 263 -20.08 -0.07 13.10
N SER A 264 -18.81 -0.11 12.71
CA SER A 264 -17.72 0.75 13.18
C SER A 264 -16.88 1.23 11.99
N LEU A 265 -16.15 2.33 12.17
CA LEU A 265 -15.23 2.89 11.18
C LEU A 265 -13.90 3.16 11.86
N THR A 266 -12.80 2.84 11.21
CA THR A 266 -11.43 3.05 11.71
C THR A 266 -10.62 3.80 10.64
N PRO A 267 -10.01 4.97 10.90
CA PRO A 267 -10.08 5.76 12.13
C PRO A 267 -11.51 6.13 12.53
N ALA A 268 -11.77 6.17 13.84
CA ALA A 268 -13.07 6.56 14.37
C ALA A 268 -13.30 8.06 14.14
N LEU A 269 -14.46 8.41 13.57
CA LEU A 269 -14.86 9.80 13.34
C LEU A 269 -15.51 10.40 14.60
N PRO A 270 -15.42 11.73 14.79
CA PRO A 270 -16.14 12.40 15.88
C PRO A 270 -17.67 12.22 15.78
N ALA A 271 -18.34 12.41 16.91
CA ALA A 271 -19.78 12.21 17.07
C ALA A 271 -20.62 13.00 16.04
N PRO A 272 -21.81 12.51 15.62
CA PRO A 272 -22.62 11.44 16.24
C PRO A 272 -22.14 10.01 15.95
N PRO A 273 -22.65 8.98 16.65
CA PRO A 273 -22.43 7.56 16.29
C PRO A 273 -22.80 7.28 14.83
N ILE A 274 -22.14 6.32 14.18
CA ILE A 274 -22.35 5.99 12.77
C ILE A 274 -23.51 5.01 12.54
N ASN A 275 -24.15 5.13 11.38
CA ASN A 275 -25.30 4.32 10.95
C ASN A 275 -24.92 3.32 9.84
N PHE A 276 -25.82 2.38 9.53
CA PHE A 276 -25.62 1.36 8.48
C PHE A 276 -25.68 1.95 7.06
N ASP A 277 -26.52 2.96 6.87
CA ASP A 277 -26.51 3.87 5.73
C ASP A 277 -26.13 5.25 6.26
N ASP A 278 -24.99 5.80 5.84
CA ASP A 278 -24.48 7.06 6.39
C ASP A 278 -23.63 7.80 5.34
N THR A 279 -23.35 9.07 5.58
CA THR A 279 -22.40 9.87 4.80
C THR A 279 -21.71 10.82 5.74
N ARG A 280 -20.41 10.58 5.95
CA ARG A 280 -19.60 11.38 6.86
C ARG A 280 -18.60 12.22 6.13
N ILE A 281 -18.64 13.49 6.47
CA ILE A 281 -17.58 14.41 6.15
C ILE A 281 -16.35 13.99 6.96
N ILE A 282 -15.23 13.87 6.26
CA ILE A 282 -13.91 13.59 6.82
C ILE A 282 -12.96 14.71 6.40
N THR A 283 -12.07 15.10 7.31
CA THR A 283 -10.87 15.88 7.02
C THR A 283 -9.70 14.88 7.02
N PRO A 284 -9.24 14.40 5.85
CA PRO A 284 -8.07 13.53 5.82
C PRO A 284 -6.85 14.36 6.18
N ILE A 285 -5.98 13.80 7.02
CA ILE A 285 -4.79 14.50 7.52
C ILE A 285 -3.79 14.64 6.37
N ILE A 286 -3.38 15.88 6.06
CA ILE A 286 -2.17 16.14 5.25
C ILE A 286 -1.01 15.69 6.14
N PRO A 287 -0.29 14.61 5.79
CA PRO A 287 0.57 14.56 4.60
C PRO A 287 -0.08 14.06 3.32
N ASP A 288 0.75 14.06 2.27
CA ASP A 288 0.58 13.42 0.97
C ASP A 288 0.46 11.86 1.02
N ALA A 289 -0.02 11.31 2.14
CA ALA A 289 -0.06 9.89 2.46
C ALA A 289 -1.47 9.28 2.33
N PHE A 290 -1.54 7.94 2.22
CA PHE A 290 -2.82 7.22 2.21
C PHE A 290 -3.28 6.91 3.63
N THR A 291 -4.51 7.33 3.96
CA THR A 291 -5.25 6.86 5.13
C THR A 291 -6.16 5.70 4.72
N ASP A 292 -6.02 4.57 5.40
CA ASP A 292 -6.94 3.43 5.29
C ASP A 292 -8.16 3.69 6.18
N TYR A 293 -9.30 4.04 5.58
CA TYR A 293 -10.57 4.05 6.28
C TYR A 293 -11.20 2.66 6.16
N THR A 294 -11.35 1.94 7.27
CA THR A 294 -11.90 0.58 7.32
C THR A 294 -13.27 0.58 7.99
N LEU A 295 -14.33 0.37 7.20
CA LEU A 295 -15.70 0.19 7.68
C LEU A 295 -15.92 -1.27 8.04
N SER A 296 -16.17 -1.57 9.31
CA SER A 296 -16.42 -2.92 9.81
C SER A 296 -17.88 -3.09 10.21
N ALA A 297 -18.54 -4.14 9.74
CA ALA A 297 -19.93 -4.46 10.08
C ALA A 297 -20.02 -5.88 10.64
N THR A 298 -20.96 -6.12 11.55
CA THR A 298 -21.16 -7.44 12.18
C THR A 298 -22.60 -7.92 12.00
N THR A 299 -22.78 -9.20 11.74
CA THR A 299 -24.06 -9.92 11.81
C THR A 299 -23.93 -11.12 12.74
N ALA A 300 -25.00 -11.91 12.91
CA ALA A 300 -24.92 -13.18 13.62
C ALA A 300 -24.04 -14.25 12.92
N ALA A 301 -23.70 -14.07 11.63
CA ALA A 301 -22.74 -14.94 10.92
C ALA A 301 -21.28 -14.57 11.20
N GLY A 302 -21.01 -13.31 11.58
CA GLY A 302 -19.68 -12.81 11.90
C GLY A 302 -19.48 -11.35 11.50
N THR A 303 -18.25 -10.86 11.74
CA THR A 303 -17.79 -9.54 11.31
C THR A 303 -17.17 -9.62 9.92
N ALA A 304 -17.40 -8.59 9.10
CA ALA A 304 -16.75 -8.38 7.82
C ALA A 304 -16.39 -6.89 7.70
N ALA A 305 -15.21 -6.59 7.17
CA ALA A 305 -14.75 -5.22 6.98
C ALA A 305 -14.61 -4.84 5.50
N LEU A 306 -14.48 -3.56 5.18
CA LEU A 306 -14.05 -3.10 3.87
C LEU A 306 -13.22 -1.85 4.03
N THR A 307 -12.09 -1.79 3.34
CA THR A 307 -11.14 -0.68 3.46
C THR A 307 -11.14 0.19 2.21
N HIS A 308 -11.36 1.49 2.41
CA HIS A 308 -11.27 2.54 1.40
C HIS A 308 -10.02 3.39 1.68
N LYS A 309 -9.02 3.29 0.79
CA LYS A 309 -7.78 4.07 0.87
C LYS A 309 -7.99 5.46 0.27
N ILE A 310 -7.69 6.51 1.04
CA ILE A 310 -7.83 7.92 0.64
C ILE A 310 -6.49 8.62 0.83
N ARG A 311 -5.99 9.29 -0.21
CA ARG A 311 -4.90 10.28 -0.10
C ARG A 311 -5.49 11.67 -0.33
N ALA A 312 -5.45 12.52 0.69
CA ALA A 312 -5.70 13.94 0.45
C ALA A 312 -4.46 14.56 -0.19
N VAL A 313 -4.70 15.47 -1.13
CA VAL A 313 -3.65 16.30 -1.70
C VAL A 313 -4.07 17.77 -1.60
N PRO A 314 -3.12 18.72 -1.41
CA PRO A 314 -3.43 20.14 -1.29
C PRO A 314 -4.29 20.65 -2.45
N GLY A 315 -4.04 20.11 -3.65
CA GLY A 315 -4.86 20.33 -4.83
C GLY A 315 -4.52 21.65 -5.53
N GLY A 316 -4.50 21.63 -6.86
CA GLY A 316 -4.17 22.85 -7.59
C GLY A 316 -4.18 22.67 -9.10
N THR A 317 -3.69 23.68 -9.79
CA THR A 317 -3.62 23.75 -11.26
C THR A 317 -2.18 23.75 -11.74
N ALA A 318 -1.94 23.06 -12.85
CA ALA A 318 -0.75 23.26 -13.67
C ALA A 318 -1.12 24.06 -14.92
N THR A 319 -0.20 24.87 -15.43
CA THR A 319 -0.30 25.46 -16.78
C THR A 319 0.98 25.14 -17.54
N ALA A 320 0.90 24.22 -18.49
CA ALA A 320 2.05 23.69 -19.23
C ALA A 320 1.69 23.40 -20.68
N ARG A 321 2.69 23.27 -21.55
CA ARG A 321 2.48 22.76 -22.91
C ARG A 321 2.71 21.26 -22.99
N TYR A 322 3.79 20.79 -22.39
CA TYR A 322 4.15 19.38 -22.41
C TYR A 322 3.96 18.75 -21.04
N VAL A 323 3.54 17.49 -21.03
CA VAL A 323 3.41 16.68 -19.81
C VAL A 323 4.08 15.33 -20.06
N ARG A 324 4.95 14.88 -19.16
CA ARG A 324 5.59 13.57 -19.18
C ARG A 324 4.99 12.71 -18.07
N PHE A 325 4.54 11.51 -18.43
CA PHE A 325 4.08 10.48 -17.49
C PHE A 325 5.05 9.31 -17.51
N SER A 326 5.64 9.00 -16.36
CA SER A 326 6.64 7.94 -16.19
C SER A 326 6.11 6.87 -15.24
N ALA A 327 5.86 5.65 -15.72
CA ALA A 327 5.41 4.55 -14.87
C ALA A 327 6.62 3.97 -14.09
N ASN A 328 6.78 4.37 -12.82
CA ASN A 328 7.91 3.95 -11.98
C ASN A 328 7.74 2.53 -11.42
N ALA A 329 6.50 2.05 -11.24
CA ALA A 329 6.22 0.65 -10.89
C ALA A 329 4.86 0.21 -11.46
N LEU A 330 4.75 -1.10 -11.74
CA LEU A 330 3.51 -1.77 -12.17
C LEU A 330 2.98 -2.67 -11.06
N ARG A 331 1.72 -3.11 -11.18
CA ARG A 331 1.06 -3.96 -10.17
C ARG A 331 1.76 -5.31 -9.98
N ASP A 332 2.39 -5.83 -11.02
CA ASP A 332 3.41 -6.87 -10.90
C ASP A 332 4.76 -6.21 -10.56
N PRO A 333 5.35 -6.45 -9.38
CA PRO A 333 6.62 -5.81 -8.98
C PRO A 333 7.83 -6.29 -9.78
N LEU A 334 7.69 -7.36 -10.58
CA LEU A 334 8.69 -7.82 -11.55
C LEU A 334 8.34 -7.42 -12.99
N GLY A 335 7.22 -6.70 -13.19
CA GLY A 335 6.69 -6.32 -14.49
C GLY A 335 7.38 -5.10 -15.12
N ASN A 336 7.87 -5.26 -16.34
CA ASN A 336 8.45 -4.19 -17.16
C ASN A 336 7.60 -3.82 -18.40
N ILE A 337 6.34 -4.28 -18.47
CA ILE A 337 5.43 -4.06 -19.60
C ILE A 337 4.21 -3.26 -19.15
N ALA A 338 4.19 -1.95 -19.36
CA ALA A 338 3.06 -1.08 -19.03
C ALA A 338 1.93 -1.20 -20.07
N GLN A 339 0.67 -1.10 -19.61
CA GLN A 339 -0.51 -0.99 -20.48
C GLN A 339 -1.46 0.11 -20.01
N MET A 340 -2.14 0.80 -20.94
CA MET A 340 -3.18 1.81 -20.64
C MET A 340 -4.22 1.85 -21.77
N GLY A 341 -5.50 2.03 -21.47
CA GLY A 341 -6.60 2.07 -22.45
C GLY A 341 -6.96 3.46 -22.98
N GLU A 342 -6.80 4.50 -22.15
CA GLU A 342 -6.98 5.94 -22.43
C GLU A 342 -6.21 6.71 -21.34
N PHE A 343 -5.80 7.94 -21.61
CA PHE A 343 -5.22 8.90 -20.68
C PHE A 343 -5.79 10.29 -20.99
N GLU A 344 -6.34 10.97 -19.98
CA GLU A 344 -7.22 12.13 -20.16
C GLU A 344 -6.86 13.20 -19.13
N PHE A 345 -6.74 14.47 -19.54
CA PHE A 345 -6.49 15.62 -18.65
C PHE A 345 -7.77 16.44 -18.47
N PHE A 346 -7.94 17.09 -17.31
CA PHE A 346 -9.15 17.81 -16.93
C PHE A 346 -8.88 19.19 -16.36
N ASN A 347 -9.84 20.11 -16.56
CA ASN A 347 -9.95 21.36 -15.84
C ASN A 347 -11.36 21.45 -15.23
N GLY A 348 -11.45 21.25 -13.91
CA GLY A 348 -12.69 20.89 -13.22
C GLY A 348 -13.26 19.59 -13.81
N ALA A 349 -14.53 19.63 -14.22
CA ALA A 349 -15.18 18.51 -14.91
C ALA A 349 -14.89 18.43 -16.43
N THR A 350 -14.09 19.35 -16.99
CA THR A 350 -13.94 19.49 -18.46
C THR A 350 -12.69 18.75 -18.97
N LYS A 351 -12.87 17.70 -19.78
CA LYS A 351 -11.76 17.00 -20.47
C LYS A 351 -11.09 17.93 -21.48
N LEU A 352 -9.76 18.02 -21.45
CA LEU A 352 -8.95 18.71 -22.46
C LEU A 352 -8.92 17.91 -23.78
N THR A 353 -8.82 18.62 -24.90
CA THR A 353 -8.88 18.04 -26.26
C THR A 353 -7.81 18.65 -27.17
N GLY A 354 -7.56 18.02 -28.33
CA GLY A 354 -6.58 18.52 -29.31
C GLY A 354 -5.11 18.22 -28.98
N LEU A 355 -4.85 17.51 -27.88
CA LEU A 355 -3.53 17.05 -27.46
C LEU A 355 -3.00 15.89 -28.34
N THR A 356 -1.68 15.73 -28.36
CA THR A 356 -0.98 14.63 -29.03
C THR A 356 -0.05 13.91 -28.04
N VAL A 357 0.39 12.69 -28.35
CA VAL A 357 1.24 11.89 -27.46
C VAL A 357 2.33 11.14 -28.22
N THR A 358 3.47 10.97 -27.58
CA THR A 358 4.63 10.20 -28.04
C THR A 358 5.15 9.31 -26.90
N ASN A 359 6.04 8.37 -27.20
CA ASN A 359 6.66 7.50 -26.20
C ASN A 359 8.18 7.45 -26.44
N PRO A 360 8.94 8.49 -26.02
CA PRO A 360 10.35 8.61 -26.35
C PRO A 360 11.19 7.48 -25.77
N GLY A 361 11.84 6.70 -26.63
CA GLY A 361 12.63 5.52 -26.24
C GLY A 361 11.81 4.28 -25.89
N GLY A 362 10.49 4.29 -26.08
CA GLY A 362 9.62 3.14 -25.81
C GLY A 362 9.67 2.04 -26.86
N ASP A 363 9.29 0.82 -26.44
CA ASP A 363 9.25 -0.38 -27.26
C ASP A 363 7.83 -0.97 -27.31
N THR A 364 7.14 -0.75 -28.43
CA THR A 364 5.80 -1.31 -28.70
C THR A 364 5.88 -2.64 -29.47
N ASN A 365 7.05 -3.28 -29.54
CA ASN A 365 7.36 -4.43 -30.40
C ASN A 365 6.95 -4.22 -31.88
N ASN A 366 7.02 -2.98 -32.35
CA ASN A 366 6.55 -2.51 -33.67
C ASN A 366 5.03 -2.67 -33.91
N ASN A 367 4.22 -2.96 -32.89
CA ASN A 367 2.77 -3.05 -33.04
C ASN A 367 2.11 -1.67 -33.08
N ALA A 368 1.83 -1.17 -34.28
CA ALA A 368 1.12 0.10 -34.48
C ALA A 368 -0.30 0.12 -33.86
N ASN A 369 -0.91 -1.04 -33.59
CA ASN A 369 -2.21 -1.10 -32.92
C ASN A 369 -2.13 -0.93 -31.40
N GLU A 370 -0.93 -0.94 -30.82
CA GLU A 370 -0.66 -0.76 -29.39
C GLU A 370 0.28 0.44 -29.11
N ALA A 371 0.43 1.34 -30.10
CA ALA A 371 1.28 2.51 -30.01
C ALA A 371 0.77 3.58 -29.04
N ALA A 372 1.64 4.54 -28.67
CA ALA A 372 1.34 5.63 -27.73
C ALA A 372 0.02 6.37 -28.03
N SER A 373 -0.34 6.56 -29.31
CA SER A 373 -1.59 7.20 -29.74
C SER A 373 -2.86 6.52 -29.21
N LYS A 374 -2.77 5.27 -28.76
CA LYS A 374 -3.86 4.51 -28.16
C LYS A 374 -4.28 4.95 -26.77
N VAL A 375 -3.50 5.81 -26.09
CA VAL A 375 -4.00 6.47 -24.88
C VAL A 375 -4.82 7.74 -25.16
N ILE A 376 -5.03 8.14 -26.42
CA ILE A 376 -5.76 9.38 -26.76
C ILE A 376 -6.72 9.24 -27.95
N ASP A 377 -7.04 8.01 -28.39
CA ASP A 377 -7.88 7.79 -29.57
C ASP A 377 -9.39 7.74 -29.28
N GLY A 378 -9.77 7.79 -27.99
CA GLY A 378 -11.15 7.85 -27.53
C GLY A 378 -11.90 6.52 -27.50
N ASP A 379 -11.31 5.42 -28.00
CA ASP A 379 -11.86 4.07 -27.81
C ASP A 379 -11.10 3.35 -26.70
N TYR A 380 -11.67 3.44 -25.49
CA TYR A 380 -11.23 2.71 -24.29
C TYR A 380 -11.17 1.17 -24.47
N ARG A 381 -11.61 0.62 -25.61
CA ARG A 381 -11.42 -0.79 -25.96
C ARG A 381 -10.07 -1.08 -26.59
N SER A 382 -9.40 -0.08 -27.16
CA SER A 382 -8.01 -0.13 -27.59
C SER A 382 -7.07 -0.17 -26.37
N LYS A 383 -5.75 -0.25 -26.59
CA LYS A 383 -4.75 -0.02 -25.55
C LYS A 383 -3.41 0.38 -26.15
N TYR A 384 -2.64 1.12 -25.37
CA TYR A 384 -1.18 1.21 -25.45
C TYR A 384 -0.54 0.03 -24.72
N LEU A 385 0.58 -0.46 -25.25
CA LEU A 385 1.43 -1.47 -24.62
C LEU A 385 2.91 -1.12 -24.89
N ASN A 386 3.72 -1.01 -23.83
CA ASN A 386 5.15 -0.71 -23.94
C ASN A 386 5.98 -1.66 -23.07
N HIS A 387 6.96 -2.33 -23.67
CA HIS A 387 7.75 -3.42 -23.10
C HIS A 387 9.00 -2.99 -22.31
N ASN A 388 9.22 -1.69 -22.14
CA ASN A 388 10.37 -1.17 -21.38
C ASN A 388 10.01 -0.06 -20.36
N ASN A 389 8.72 0.18 -20.10
CA ASN A 389 8.19 1.25 -19.23
C ASN A 389 8.67 2.69 -19.52
N ALA A 390 9.32 2.96 -20.67
CA ALA A 390 9.68 4.32 -21.07
C ALA A 390 8.45 5.28 -21.07
N PRO A 391 8.66 6.56 -20.78
CA PRO A 391 7.57 7.49 -20.48
C PRO A 391 6.71 7.85 -21.69
N LEU A 392 5.45 8.20 -21.42
CA LEU A 392 4.60 8.91 -22.36
C LEU A 392 4.89 10.41 -22.27
N VAL A 393 4.99 11.09 -23.41
CA VAL A 393 5.14 12.55 -23.49
C VAL A 393 4.01 13.11 -24.34
N PHE A 394 3.13 13.87 -23.68
CA PHE A 394 2.00 14.58 -24.26
C PHE A 394 2.42 16.00 -24.65
N ASP A 395 1.96 16.47 -25.81
CA ASP A 395 1.96 17.88 -26.20
C ASP A 395 0.50 18.35 -26.27
N LEU A 396 0.12 19.28 -25.39
CA LEU A 396 -1.21 19.88 -25.32
C LEU A 396 -1.44 20.94 -26.42
N GLY A 397 -0.52 21.05 -27.40
CA GLY A 397 -0.55 21.92 -28.58
C GLY A 397 -0.21 23.38 -28.27
N SER A 398 -0.52 23.82 -27.06
CA SER A 398 -0.24 25.15 -26.50
C SER A 398 -0.14 25.03 -24.97
N ALA A 399 0.18 26.12 -24.27
CA ALA A 399 0.06 26.13 -22.81
C ALA A 399 -1.42 26.01 -22.41
N GLN A 400 -1.78 24.93 -21.72
CA GLN A 400 -3.14 24.64 -21.25
C GLN A 400 -3.16 24.51 -19.73
N THR A 401 -4.24 24.95 -19.10
CA THR A 401 -4.45 24.82 -17.65
C THR A 401 -5.29 23.59 -17.33
N PHE A 402 -4.80 22.75 -16.42
CA PHE A 402 -5.46 21.53 -15.94
C PHE A 402 -5.31 21.38 -14.42
N ASP A 403 -6.25 20.70 -13.77
CA ASP A 403 -6.28 20.41 -12.33
C ASP A 403 -6.52 18.92 -12.00
N GLY A 404 -6.59 18.06 -13.02
CA GLY A 404 -6.68 16.61 -12.86
C GLY A 404 -6.33 15.82 -14.11
N TYR A 405 -6.23 14.50 -13.95
CA TYR A 405 -5.98 13.51 -14.98
C TYR A 405 -6.75 12.21 -14.68
N GLN A 406 -6.85 11.31 -15.66
CA GLN A 406 -7.48 9.99 -15.55
C GLN A 406 -6.74 9.04 -16.48
N PHE A 407 -6.73 7.75 -16.13
CA PHE A 407 -6.49 6.72 -17.12
C PHE A 407 -7.54 5.62 -17.09
N THR A 408 -7.54 4.79 -18.13
CA THR A 408 -8.34 3.57 -18.22
C THR A 408 -7.42 2.35 -18.21
N THR A 409 -7.80 1.28 -17.50
CA THR A 409 -7.02 0.04 -17.43
C THR A 409 -7.03 -0.74 -18.74
N GLY A 410 -5.94 -1.44 -19.05
CA GLY A 410 -5.84 -2.28 -20.26
C GLY A 410 -6.79 -3.49 -20.25
N ASN A 411 -6.87 -4.20 -21.38
CA ASN A 411 -7.90 -5.22 -21.60
C ASN A 411 -7.60 -6.62 -21.03
N ASP A 412 -6.33 -6.98 -20.77
CA ASP A 412 -5.92 -8.39 -20.59
C ASP A 412 -5.05 -8.67 -19.34
N GLY A 413 -4.01 -7.88 -19.03
CA GLY A 413 -3.05 -8.22 -17.97
C GLY A 413 -3.05 -7.29 -16.76
N THR A 414 -3.74 -7.62 -15.65
CA THR A 414 -3.82 -6.77 -14.44
C THR A 414 -2.47 -6.37 -13.82
N GLY A 415 -1.44 -7.20 -13.97
CA GLY A 415 -0.07 -6.90 -13.51
C GLY A 415 0.61 -5.74 -14.24
N ARG A 416 0.11 -5.36 -15.43
CA ARG A 416 0.69 -4.32 -16.30
C ARG A 416 0.18 -2.91 -16.03
N ASP A 417 -0.74 -2.74 -15.08
CA ASP A 417 -1.29 -1.43 -14.74
C ASP A 417 -0.26 -0.63 -13.89
N PRO A 418 -0.04 0.67 -14.16
CA PRO A 418 0.80 1.52 -13.31
C PRO A 418 0.27 1.63 -11.88
N VAL A 419 1.15 1.45 -10.89
CA VAL A 419 0.83 1.62 -9.45
C VAL A 419 1.71 2.68 -8.75
N ARG A 420 2.85 3.02 -9.36
CA ARG A 420 3.65 4.20 -9.01
C ARG A 420 4.00 4.96 -10.27
N TRP A 421 3.88 6.28 -10.26
CA TRP A 421 4.25 7.12 -11.41
C TRP A 421 4.64 8.54 -11.00
N SER A 422 5.40 9.21 -11.88
CA SER A 422 5.63 10.64 -11.85
C SER A 422 4.95 11.33 -13.03
N LEU A 423 4.47 12.54 -12.78
CA LEU A 423 4.00 13.49 -13.76
C LEU A 423 4.88 14.73 -13.70
N GLU A 424 5.46 15.09 -14.83
CA GLU A 424 6.36 16.23 -14.98
C GLU A 424 5.83 17.15 -16.07
N THR A 425 6.07 18.45 -15.94
CA THR A 425 5.63 19.46 -16.91
C THR A 425 6.81 20.17 -17.56
N SER A 426 6.56 20.70 -18.76
CA SER A 426 7.54 21.49 -19.49
C SER A 426 6.87 22.53 -20.41
N SER A 427 7.58 23.63 -20.66
CA SER A 427 7.21 24.67 -21.62
C SER A 427 7.97 24.57 -22.95
N ASP A 428 9.14 23.93 -22.95
CA ASP A 428 10.07 23.81 -24.09
C ASP A 428 10.22 22.37 -24.62
N GLY A 429 9.81 21.36 -23.83
CA GLY A 429 9.97 19.92 -24.12
C GLY A 429 11.34 19.36 -23.72
N ILE A 430 12.21 20.19 -23.13
CA ILE A 430 13.63 19.90 -22.82
C ILE A 430 13.87 19.97 -21.32
N THR A 431 13.40 21.05 -20.68
CA THR A 431 13.49 21.32 -19.26
C THR A 431 12.21 20.82 -18.59
N TRP A 432 12.34 19.91 -17.63
CA TRP A 432 11.21 19.25 -16.98
C TRP A 432 11.15 19.58 -15.49
N THR A 433 9.95 19.82 -14.98
CA THR A 433 9.69 20.12 -13.56
C THR A 433 8.66 19.14 -13.04
N LEU A 434 8.94 18.48 -11.90
CA LEU A 434 8.00 17.57 -11.26
C LEU A 434 6.72 18.31 -10.87
N LEU A 435 5.58 17.76 -11.26
CA LEU A 435 4.25 18.30 -10.96
C LEU A 435 3.54 17.45 -9.91
N ASP A 436 3.52 16.14 -10.09
CA ASP A 436 2.79 15.21 -9.23
C ASP A 436 3.50 13.85 -9.19
N THR A 437 3.29 13.11 -8.11
CA THR A 437 3.67 11.70 -7.98
C THR A 437 2.52 10.92 -7.39
N ALA A 438 2.40 9.65 -7.77
CA ALA A 438 1.55 8.70 -7.07
C ALA A 438 2.39 7.51 -6.61
N TYR A 439 2.21 7.12 -5.36
CA TYR A 439 2.78 5.92 -4.76
C TYR A 439 1.66 4.95 -4.39
N ASP A 440 1.90 3.65 -4.56
CA ASP A 440 1.00 2.54 -4.19
C ASP A 440 -0.48 2.74 -4.53
N TYR A 441 -0.72 3.39 -5.68
CA TYR A 441 -2.03 3.47 -6.28
C TYR A 441 -2.43 2.06 -6.74
N SER A 442 -3.54 1.54 -6.24
CA SER A 442 -4.09 0.24 -6.66
C SER A 442 -5.25 0.45 -7.64
N PRO A 443 -4.98 0.61 -8.96
CA PRO A 443 -6.02 0.94 -9.94
C PRO A 443 -7.05 -0.20 -10.04
N PRO A 444 -8.25 0.07 -10.60
CA PRO A 444 -9.32 -0.92 -10.70
C PRO A 444 -8.84 -2.28 -11.22
N SER A 445 -9.20 -3.37 -10.52
CA SER A 445 -8.92 -4.74 -10.97
C SER A 445 -9.67 -5.06 -12.28
N LEU A 446 -10.87 -4.49 -12.43
CA LEU A 446 -11.64 -4.48 -13.67
C LEU A 446 -10.82 -3.98 -14.86
N ARG A 447 -11.05 -4.59 -16.02
CA ARG A 447 -10.38 -4.28 -17.30
C ARG A 447 -11.21 -3.27 -18.07
N ARG A 448 -10.56 -2.35 -18.79
CA ARG A 448 -11.22 -1.21 -19.48
C ARG A 448 -12.01 -0.30 -18.52
N ALA A 449 -11.55 -0.18 -17.27
CA ALA A 449 -12.16 0.63 -16.22
C ALA A 449 -11.38 1.93 -16.00
N LYS A 450 -12.09 3.06 -15.92
CA LYS A 450 -11.53 4.39 -15.63
C LYS A 450 -11.15 4.51 -14.14
N THR A 451 -10.05 5.21 -13.84
CA THR A 451 -9.57 5.47 -12.46
C THR A 451 -10.40 6.46 -11.63
N GLY A 452 -11.46 7.05 -12.19
CA GLY A 452 -11.96 8.36 -11.72
C GLY A 452 -11.00 9.49 -12.12
N ILE A 453 -11.39 10.74 -11.88
CA ILE A 453 -10.49 11.88 -12.09
C ILE A 453 -9.57 11.93 -10.86
N ILE A 454 -8.30 11.65 -11.09
CA ILE A 454 -7.21 11.85 -10.15
C ILE A 454 -6.89 13.36 -10.21
N PRO A 455 -7.17 14.14 -9.16
CA PRO A 455 -6.80 15.55 -9.15
C PRO A 455 -5.28 15.67 -9.09
N LEU A 456 -4.75 16.72 -9.71
CA LEU A 456 -3.37 17.11 -9.44
C LEU A 456 -3.25 17.46 -7.96
N SER A 457 -2.11 17.10 -7.38
CA SER A 457 -1.73 17.52 -6.02
C SER A 457 -1.57 19.04 -5.85
N GLY A 458 -1.78 19.80 -6.93
CA GLY A 458 -1.13 21.07 -7.18
C GLY A 458 0.31 20.83 -7.61
N ILE A 459 0.98 21.86 -8.13
CA ILE A 459 2.41 21.93 -7.86
C ILE A 459 2.53 22.16 -6.36
N SER A 460 3.45 21.48 -5.66
CA SER A 460 3.85 21.91 -4.32
C SER A 460 4.72 23.18 -4.39
N THR A 461 4.14 24.25 -4.93
CA THR A 461 4.68 25.63 -4.90
C THR A 461 4.42 26.31 -3.55
N SER A 462 4.32 25.51 -2.49
CA SER A 462 5.01 25.79 -1.23
C SER A 462 6.52 25.47 -1.31
N THR A 463 7.13 25.68 -2.49
CA THR A 463 8.38 26.47 -2.52
C THR A 463 8.26 27.56 -1.47
N TRP A 464 9.08 27.48 -0.43
CA TRP A 464 9.11 28.37 0.73
C TRP A 464 8.99 29.84 0.29
N ALA A 465 8.39 30.71 1.12
CA ALA A 465 7.93 32.06 0.73
C ALA A 465 9.04 33.12 0.50
N GLY A 466 10.16 32.69 -0.07
CA GLY A 466 11.28 33.47 -0.56
C GLY A 466 12.16 32.59 -1.48
N SER A 467 13.20 33.16 -2.08
CA SER A 467 13.97 32.49 -3.14
C SER A 467 14.66 31.18 -2.70
N THR A 468 15.10 30.38 -3.68
CA THR A 468 15.97 29.19 -3.56
C THR A 468 17.25 29.38 -2.72
N ALA A 469 17.63 30.62 -2.39
CA ALA A 469 18.60 30.97 -1.36
C ALA A 469 18.17 30.62 0.10
N ALA A 470 17.08 29.87 0.30
CA ALA A 470 16.48 29.59 1.62
C ALA A 470 16.48 28.12 2.06
N PHE A 471 16.44 27.16 1.14
CA PHE A 471 16.64 25.72 1.41
C PHE A 471 17.73 25.12 0.49
N GLY A 472 18.69 25.96 0.08
CA GLY A 472 19.75 25.58 -0.86
C GLY A 472 21.05 25.09 -0.20
N ASN A 473 22.03 24.75 -1.05
CA ASN A 473 23.37 24.36 -0.62
C ASN A 473 24.09 25.53 0.08
N GLY A 474 24.60 25.29 1.30
CA GLY A 474 25.29 26.31 2.10
C GLY A 474 24.40 27.36 2.76
N VAL A 475 23.09 27.10 2.88
CA VAL A 475 22.09 28.03 3.44
C VAL A 475 21.73 27.70 4.90
N ASN A 476 21.46 28.72 5.72
CA ASN A 476 20.81 28.54 7.02
C ASN A 476 19.29 28.63 6.83
N VAL A 477 18.57 27.50 6.86
CA VAL A 477 17.10 27.48 6.74
C VAL A 477 16.46 27.92 8.06
N LEU A 478 15.41 28.74 7.96
CA LEU A 478 14.41 28.93 9.01
C LEU A 478 13.01 28.63 8.44
N LEU A 479 12.33 27.67 9.07
CA LEU A 479 10.90 27.43 8.96
C LEU A 479 10.27 27.90 10.27
N ASP A 480 9.36 28.85 10.22
CA ASP A 480 8.57 29.27 11.39
C ASP A 480 7.13 29.61 10.98
N ASP A 481 6.25 29.67 11.97
CA ASP A 481 4.81 29.87 11.79
C ASP A 481 4.43 31.22 11.13
N SER A 482 5.39 32.08 10.75
CA SER A 482 5.13 33.33 10.00
C SER A 482 4.68 33.10 8.55
N SER A 483 5.03 31.94 7.97
CA SER A 483 4.46 31.49 6.70
C SER A 483 3.08 30.85 6.91
N SER A 484 2.28 30.71 5.84
CA SER A 484 1.16 29.74 5.80
C SER A 484 1.56 28.39 5.19
N ALA A 485 2.78 28.27 4.64
CA ALA A 485 3.31 27.02 4.12
C ALA A 485 3.95 26.17 5.24
N ARG A 486 3.72 24.85 5.18
CA ARG A 486 4.29 23.85 6.09
C ARG A 486 4.94 22.66 5.37
N ASP A 487 4.56 22.43 4.13
CA ASP A 487 5.01 21.35 3.26
C ASP A 487 6.25 21.76 2.47
N VAL A 488 7.38 21.09 2.73
CA VAL A 488 8.68 21.31 2.08
C VAL A 488 8.98 20.09 1.20
N LEU A 489 8.64 20.19 -0.08
CA LEU A 489 9.05 19.23 -1.10
C LEU A 489 10.41 19.62 -1.68
N LEU A 490 11.35 18.68 -1.68
CA LEU A 490 12.68 18.82 -2.27
C LEU A 490 12.70 18.14 -3.64
N ASP A 491 12.95 18.92 -4.70
CA ASP A 491 13.00 18.43 -6.09
C ASP A 491 14.40 17.97 -6.53
N THR A 492 15.41 18.28 -5.72
CA THR A 492 16.84 18.06 -5.96
C THR A 492 17.56 17.85 -4.61
N PRO A 493 18.67 17.08 -4.55
CA PRO A 493 19.45 16.91 -3.32
C PRO A 493 20.07 18.23 -2.83
N VAL A 494 19.86 18.56 -1.54
CA VAL A 494 20.29 19.82 -0.91
C VAL A 494 21.28 19.61 0.22
N SER A 495 22.10 20.60 0.53
CA SER A 495 23.08 20.60 1.64
C SER A 495 23.09 21.91 2.45
N PRO A 496 22.05 22.18 3.26
CA PRO A 496 22.03 23.35 4.14
C PRO A 496 23.17 23.34 5.18
N ASN A 497 23.51 24.53 5.68
CA ASN A 497 24.41 24.73 6.82
C ASN A 497 23.68 24.50 8.17
N THR A 498 22.40 24.86 8.26
CA THR A 498 21.51 24.57 9.39
C THR A 498 20.08 24.47 8.91
N ILE A 499 19.22 23.74 9.62
CA ILE A 499 17.76 23.75 9.42
C ILE A 499 17.09 24.02 10.76
N SER A 500 16.48 25.19 10.93
CA SER A 500 15.69 25.53 12.13
C SER A 500 14.20 25.48 11.83
N ILE A 501 13.43 24.80 12.68
CA ILE A 501 11.98 24.60 12.52
C ILE A 501 11.29 24.95 13.83
N VAL A 502 10.43 25.97 13.81
CA VAL A 502 9.66 26.46 14.96
C VAL A 502 8.17 26.30 14.63
N SER A 503 7.49 25.39 15.33
CA SER A 503 6.13 24.98 14.99
C SER A 503 5.18 25.05 16.19
N SER A 504 3.98 25.59 15.99
CA SER A 504 2.91 25.65 16.98
C SER A 504 2.04 24.39 17.01
N ALA A 505 1.36 24.13 18.13
CA ALA A 505 0.47 22.98 18.25
C ALA A 505 -0.75 23.12 17.32
N GLY A 506 -0.87 22.21 16.35
CA GLY A 506 -1.85 22.29 15.25
C GLY A 506 -1.22 22.58 13.88
N ASP A 507 0.03 23.05 13.85
CA ASP A 507 0.80 23.38 12.65
C ASP A 507 1.92 22.34 12.40
N PRO A 508 1.64 21.19 11.76
CA PRO A 508 2.66 20.18 11.45
C PRO A 508 3.53 20.63 10.27
N TYR A 509 4.86 20.64 10.44
CA TYR A 509 5.80 20.76 9.31
C TYR A 509 6.09 19.40 8.69
N MET A 510 6.20 19.34 7.37
CA MET A 510 6.40 18.08 6.64
C MET A 510 7.51 18.26 5.60
N ILE A 511 8.52 17.38 5.62
CA ILE A 511 9.64 17.40 4.68
C ILE A 511 9.70 16.08 3.90
N SER A 512 9.71 16.17 2.58
CA SER A 512 9.72 15.04 1.65
C SER A 512 10.47 15.34 0.35
N GLY A 513 10.72 14.31 -0.46
CA GLY A 513 11.36 14.40 -1.78
C GLY A 513 12.82 13.95 -1.77
N GLU A 514 13.66 14.63 -2.53
CA GLU A 514 15.08 14.35 -2.65
C GLU A 514 15.85 14.59 -1.33
N PRO A 515 16.98 13.88 -1.10
CA PRO A 515 17.63 13.83 0.21
C PRO A 515 18.24 15.15 0.66
N ILE A 516 18.12 15.43 1.96
CA ILE A 516 18.96 16.38 2.68
C ILE A 516 20.33 15.70 2.95
N THR A 517 21.40 16.40 2.57
CA THR A 517 22.77 15.90 2.54
C THR A 517 23.73 16.84 3.30
N GLY A 518 25.03 16.54 3.31
CA GLY A 518 26.04 17.44 3.85
C GLY A 518 26.19 17.36 5.37
N ARG A 519 26.43 18.51 6.03
CA ARG A 519 26.81 18.57 7.47
C ARG A 519 25.93 19.44 8.35
N GLY A 520 24.87 20.06 7.82
CA GLY A 520 24.04 20.98 8.60
C GLY A 520 23.26 20.30 9.71
N ASP A 521 23.15 21.00 10.85
CA ASP A 521 22.38 20.56 12.01
C ASP A 521 20.88 20.88 11.83
N LEU A 522 20.01 19.96 12.25
CA LEU A 522 18.57 20.11 12.32
C LEU A 522 18.14 20.51 13.75
N PHE A 523 17.29 21.52 13.86
CA PHE A 523 16.68 22.00 15.09
C PHE A 523 15.16 22.01 14.94
N LYS A 524 14.45 21.29 15.82
CA LYS A 524 12.99 21.34 15.95
C LYS A 524 12.64 21.98 17.28
N LYS A 525 11.77 22.97 17.27
CA LYS A 525 11.31 23.71 18.45
C LYS A 525 9.79 23.87 18.45
N GLY A 526 9.22 24.21 19.60
CA GLY A 526 7.79 24.48 19.75
C GLY A 526 6.94 23.21 19.82
N SER A 527 5.68 23.38 20.23
CA SER A 527 4.75 22.29 20.56
C SER A 527 4.14 21.55 19.35
N GLY A 528 4.33 22.06 18.13
CA GLY A 528 3.89 21.41 16.89
C GLY A 528 4.66 20.16 16.51
N GLU A 529 4.29 19.58 15.38
CA GLU A 529 4.88 18.36 14.82
C GLU A 529 5.88 18.67 13.68
N LEU A 530 6.86 17.80 13.50
CA LEU A 530 7.71 17.73 12.32
C LEU A 530 7.71 16.29 11.79
N GLN A 531 7.40 16.11 10.51
CA GLN A 531 7.52 14.81 9.85
C GLN A 531 8.71 14.79 8.88
N LEU A 532 9.50 13.71 8.95
CA LEU A 532 10.60 13.42 8.04
C LEU A 532 10.23 12.19 7.20
N ASN A 533 9.80 12.45 5.97
CA ASN A 533 9.08 11.50 5.12
C ASN A 533 9.92 11.01 3.91
N SER A 534 11.24 11.17 3.96
CA SER A 534 12.15 10.73 2.89
C SER A 534 13.56 10.45 3.43
N SER A 535 14.28 9.55 2.78
CA SER A 535 15.62 9.12 3.17
C SER A 535 16.65 10.24 3.04
N ASN A 536 17.51 10.39 4.05
CA ASN A 536 18.46 11.50 4.17
C ASN A 536 19.90 11.00 4.34
N THR A 537 20.87 11.86 3.99
CA THR A 537 22.32 11.57 4.13
C THR A 537 23.10 12.63 4.89
N PHE A 538 22.43 13.61 5.51
CA PHE A 538 23.11 14.61 6.33
C PHE A 538 23.80 13.98 7.55
N LEU A 539 24.96 14.53 7.90
CA LEU A 539 25.82 14.09 8.99
C LEU A 539 25.62 14.91 10.28
N GLY A 540 24.92 16.05 10.20
CA GLY A 540 24.69 16.95 11.34
C GLY A 540 23.89 16.33 12.48
N ALA A 541 23.87 17.03 13.61
CA ALA A 541 23.05 16.69 14.76
C ALA A 541 21.57 16.99 14.51
N ILE A 542 20.71 16.30 15.25
CA ILE A 542 19.27 16.55 15.35
C ILE A 542 19.01 16.99 16.78
N ASN A 543 18.36 18.15 16.97
CA ASN A 543 18.09 18.74 18.28
C ASN A 543 16.60 19.11 18.34
N ALA A 544 15.79 18.31 19.03
CA ALA A 544 14.37 18.57 19.23
C ALA A 544 14.09 19.07 20.66
N GLU A 545 13.35 20.17 20.74
CA GLU A 545 12.99 20.90 21.96
C GLU A 545 11.47 21.14 21.97
N GLY A 546 10.73 20.24 22.61
CA GLY A 546 9.27 20.23 22.64
C GLY A 546 8.61 19.56 21.43
N GLY A 547 7.28 19.42 21.51
CA GLY A 547 6.43 18.96 20.42
C GLY A 547 6.71 17.53 19.98
N LYS A 548 6.51 17.26 18.69
CA LYS A 548 6.61 15.91 18.11
C LYS A 548 7.53 15.86 16.89
N VAL A 549 8.21 14.74 16.71
CA VAL A 549 8.97 14.39 15.50
C VAL A 549 8.51 13.01 15.03
N VAL A 550 8.09 12.88 13.78
CA VAL A 550 7.63 11.62 13.17
C VAL A 550 8.63 11.15 12.13
N VAL A 551 9.00 9.87 12.20
CA VAL A 551 9.91 9.21 11.27
C VAL A 551 9.16 8.13 10.49
N ASN A 552 8.98 8.38 9.20
CA ASN A 552 8.26 7.49 8.28
C ASN A 552 9.19 6.79 7.25
N ASP A 553 10.42 7.28 7.05
CA ASP A 553 11.44 6.64 6.20
C ASP A 553 12.63 6.10 7.05
N PRO A 554 13.15 4.88 6.79
CA PRO A 554 14.26 4.28 7.54
C PRO A 554 15.54 5.13 7.63
N GLY A 555 15.82 5.93 6.60
CA GLY A 555 16.96 6.85 6.52
C GLY A 555 16.63 8.29 6.88
N ALA A 556 15.42 8.61 7.34
CA ALA A 556 14.97 9.98 7.58
C ALA A 556 15.86 10.77 8.55
N LEU A 557 16.46 10.10 9.53
CA LEU A 557 17.37 10.70 10.53
C LEU A 557 18.80 10.97 10.00
N GLY A 558 19.05 10.78 8.70
CA GLY A 558 20.35 10.98 8.07
C GLY A 558 21.30 9.78 8.23
N THR A 559 22.47 9.85 7.58
CA THR A 559 23.51 8.80 7.66
C THR A 559 23.91 8.53 9.11
N ARG A 560 24.17 7.26 9.44
CA ARG A 560 24.68 6.86 10.76
C ARG A 560 26.03 7.55 11.03
N GLU A 561 26.07 8.43 12.03
CA GLU A 561 27.23 9.26 12.36
C GLU A 561 27.39 9.32 13.88
N ALA A 562 28.32 8.52 14.41
CA ALA A 562 28.59 8.40 15.85
C ALA A 562 29.14 9.68 16.50
N ARG A 563 29.56 10.67 15.69
CA ARG A 563 30.15 11.94 16.19
C ARG A 563 29.11 13.03 16.47
N THR A 564 27.90 12.93 15.90
CA THR A 564 26.82 13.90 16.14
C THR A 564 25.74 13.34 17.05
N ARG A 565 24.73 14.17 17.36
CA ARG A 565 23.74 13.89 18.41
C ARG A 565 22.34 13.71 17.84
N LEU A 566 21.53 12.92 18.54
CA LEU A 566 20.08 12.97 18.49
C LEU A 566 19.62 13.43 19.88
N GLN A 567 19.37 14.73 20.04
CA GLN A 567 18.89 15.30 21.28
C GLN A 567 17.37 15.48 21.25
N LEU A 568 16.68 15.06 22.33
CA LEU A 568 15.25 15.19 22.54
C LEU A 568 15.03 15.80 23.93
N ASP A 569 14.30 16.91 24.04
CA ASP A 569 14.03 17.60 25.33
C ASP A 569 12.59 18.09 25.34
N GLY A 570 11.71 17.40 26.06
CA GLY A 570 10.25 17.60 26.02
C GLY A 570 9.57 17.14 24.73
N THR A 571 10.27 16.38 23.88
CA THR A 571 9.79 15.92 22.56
C THR A 571 9.27 14.48 22.60
N GLU A 572 8.20 14.21 21.84
CA GLU A 572 7.83 12.85 21.41
C GLU A 572 8.51 12.51 20.07
N LEU A 573 9.39 11.52 20.05
CA LEU A 573 9.91 10.92 18.82
C LEU A 573 9.08 9.69 18.47
N ASN A 574 8.30 9.77 17.38
CA ASN A 574 7.41 8.72 16.91
C ASN A 574 8.04 7.97 15.72
N ILE A 575 8.25 6.67 15.89
CA ILE A 575 8.88 5.78 14.91
C ILE A 575 7.81 4.87 14.30
N ALA A 576 7.55 5.04 13.00
CA ALA A 576 6.55 4.28 12.23
C ALA A 576 7.19 3.34 11.17
N THR A 577 8.48 3.07 11.29
CA THR A 577 9.29 2.28 10.34
C THR A 577 10.53 1.72 11.05
N GLU A 578 11.31 0.84 10.42
CA GLU A 578 12.59 0.39 10.99
C GLU A 578 13.66 1.49 10.90
N VAL A 579 14.30 1.83 12.01
CA VAL A 579 15.29 2.92 12.06
C VAL A 579 16.52 2.49 12.86
N ILE A 580 17.72 2.76 12.35
CA ILE A 580 18.99 2.45 13.04
C ILE A 580 19.89 3.67 13.04
N THR A 581 20.29 4.15 14.24
CA THR A 581 21.15 5.33 14.39
C THR A 581 22.33 5.10 15.33
N GLU A 582 23.51 5.58 14.92
CA GLU A 582 24.73 5.60 15.72
C GLU A 582 24.95 6.95 16.43
N ARG A 583 24.16 7.99 16.08
CA ARG A 583 24.22 9.31 16.74
C ARG A 583 24.08 9.15 18.25
N ARG A 584 24.84 9.92 19.02
CA ARG A 584 24.75 9.92 20.49
C ARG A 584 23.37 10.45 20.91
N LEU A 585 22.54 9.61 21.53
CA LEU A 585 21.22 10.01 22.02
C LEU A 585 21.41 10.89 23.25
N ARG A 586 20.65 11.97 23.36
CA ARG A 586 20.63 12.81 24.55
C ARG A 586 19.20 13.15 24.91
N ILE A 587 18.72 12.62 26.01
CA ILE A 587 17.45 13.04 26.60
C ILE A 587 17.76 14.23 27.51
N GLY A 588 17.07 15.34 27.28
CA GLY A 588 17.24 16.58 28.04
C GLY A 588 16.50 16.55 29.38
N SER A 589 16.64 17.64 30.16
CA SER A 589 16.14 17.70 31.54
C SER A 589 14.61 17.69 31.66
N THR A 590 13.89 17.97 30.58
CA THR A 590 12.42 17.87 30.52
C THR A 590 11.96 16.42 30.26
N GLY A 591 12.89 15.48 30.06
CA GLY A 591 12.61 14.12 29.60
C GLY A 591 12.29 14.07 28.11
N ALA A 592 11.86 12.92 27.61
CA ALA A 592 11.34 12.72 26.26
C ALA A 592 10.50 11.44 26.18
N THR A 593 9.67 11.34 25.14
CA THR A 593 8.99 10.09 24.79
C THR A 593 9.56 9.54 23.49
N ILE A 594 9.84 8.24 23.45
CA ILE A 594 10.08 7.49 22.22
C ILE A 594 8.91 6.52 22.03
N ASN A 595 8.07 6.80 21.04
CA ASN A 595 6.98 5.93 20.63
C ASN A 595 7.47 5.05 19.47
N VAL A 596 7.32 3.73 19.58
CA VAL A 596 7.65 2.79 18.48
C VAL A 596 6.39 2.01 18.13
N ALA A 597 5.90 2.19 16.90
CA ALA A 597 4.72 1.49 16.41
C ALA A 597 4.95 -0.03 16.34
N ASP A 598 3.85 -0.79 16.36
CA ASP A 598 3.90 -2.26 16.37
C ASP A 598 4.63 -2.83 15.15
N GLY A 599 5.26 -3.99 15.32
CA GLY A 599 6.10 -4.65 14.32
C GLY A 599 7.48 -4.00 14.08
N TYR A 600 7.70 -2.74 14.46
CA TYR A 600 8.95 -2.03 14.17
C TYR A 600 9.97 -2.02 15.31
N THR A 601 11.24 -1.81 14.95
CA THR A 601 12.35 -1.59 15.88
C THR A 601 13.06 -0.27 15.61
N PHE A 602 13.27 0.53 16.67
CA PHE A 602 14.25 1.62 16.67
C PHE A 602 15.53 1.16 17.36
N THR A 603 16.62 0.99 16.61
CA THR A 603 17.92 0.60 17.15
C THR A 603 18.82 1.81 17.37
N LYS A 604 19.22 2.01 18.62
CA LYS A 604 20.18 3.01 19.07
C LYS A 604 21.53 2.35 19.37
N VAL A 605 22.50 2.59 18.50
CA VAL A 605 23.87 2.05 18.62
C VAL A 605 24.78 3.05 19.35
N GLY A 606 25.59 2.58 20.29
CA GLY A 606 26.57 3.38 21.04
C GLY A 606 25.97 4.23 22.18
N PRO A 607 26.72 5.23 22.70
CA PRO A 607 26.40 5.90 23.96
C PRO A 607 25.13 6.77 23.92
N SER A 608 24.51 6.94 25.09
CA SER A 608 23.33 7.79 25.31
C SER A 608 23.45 8.52 26.65
N ASP A 609 23.07 9.80 26.72
CA ASP A 609 23.00 10.57 27.98
C ASP A 609 21.53 10.86 28.34
N LEU A 610 21.15 10.62 29.60
CA LEU A 610 19.80 10.77 30.14
C LEU A 610 19.82 11.85 31.25
N LEU A 611 19.49 13.10 30.90
CA LEU A 611 19.39 14.22 31.86
C LEU A 611 17.99 14.36 32.46
N GLY A 612 17.02 13.65 31.89
CA GLY A 612 15.63 13.55 32.29
C GLY A 612 15.08 12.22 31.80
N THR A 613 13.87 11.87 32.25
CA THR A 613 13.27 10.55 32.03
C THR A 613 13.00 10.27 30.55
N LEU A 614 13.50 9.14 30.06
CA LEU A 614 13.11 8.54 28.79
C LEU A 614 11.86 7.68 28.98
N THR A 615 10.75 8.06 28.35
CA THR A 615 9.52 7.25 28.35
C THR A 615 9.42 6.46 27.04
N LYS A 616 9.14 5.15 27.12
CA LYS A 616 8.89 4.28 25.96
C LYS A 616 7.40 3.91 25.87
N THR A 617 6.79 4.19 24.73
CA THR A 617 5.39 3.87 24.38
C THR A 617 5.29 3.13 23.04
N GLY A 618 4.09 2.67 22.66
CA GLY A 618 3.84 1.87 21.47
C GLY A 618 4.33 0.43 21.61
N LEU A 619 3.74 -0.51 20.86
CA LEU A 619 4.00 -1.95 21.04
C LEU A 619 5.38 -2.40 20.52
N GLY A 620 6.01 -1.63 19.62
CA GLY A 620 7.29 -1.95 19.01
C GLY A 620 8.49 -1.91 19.98
N THR A 621 9.68 -2.18 19.45
CA THR A 621 10.92 -2.33 20.23
C THR A 621 11.81 -1.08 20.15
N LEU A 622 12.21 -0.55 21.30
CA LEU A 622 13.37 0.33 21.42
C LEU A 622 14.58 -0.52 21.80
N ARG A 623 15.49 -0.76 20.85
CA ARG A 623 16.71 -1.53 21.06
C ARG A 623 17.88 -0.60 21.34
N PHE A 624 18.63 -0.89 22.40
CA PHE A 624 19.94 -0.32 22.64
C PHE A 624 21.02 -1.35 22.29
N GLU A 625 22.05 -0.92 21.55
CA GLU A 625 23.22 -1.72 21.19
C GLU A 625 24.48 -1.01 21.68
N GLY A 626 25.22 -1.62 22.62
CA GLY A 626 26.45 -1.02 23.16
C GLY A 626 26.21 0.23 24.03
N TYR A 627 25.10 0.27 24.77
CA TYR A 627 24.83 1.30 25.77
C TYR A 627 25.68 1.07 27.02
N GLY A 628 26.70 1.90 27.22
CA GLY A 628 27.62 1.85 28.36
C GLY A 628 27.23 2.76 29.54
N GLY A 629 25.92 2.95 29.77
CA GLY A 629 25.39 3.87 30.78
C GLY A 629 25.39 5.35 30.36
N SER A 630 24.71 6.18 31.17
CA SER A 630 24.65 7.64 31.03
C SER A 630 25.71 8.35 31.87
N THR A 631 26.21 9.51 31.41
CA THR A 631 27.14 10.36 32.19
C THR A 631 26.44 11.46 33.00
N SER A 632 25.11 11.43 33.07
CA SER A 632 24.24 12.30 33.87
C SER A 632 22.96 11.54 34.22
N PHE A 633 22.18 12.02 35.18
CA PHE A 633 21.12 11.20 35.81
C PHE A 633 19.83 11.99 36.04
N ALA A 634 18.70 11.28 35.99
CA ALA A 634 17.39 11.76 36.39
C ALA A 634 16.91 11.11 37.70
N ASP A 635 15.77 11.56 38.24
CA ASP A 635 15.15 10.88 39.39
C ASP A 635 14.60 9.49 39.03
N THR A 636 14.31 9.26 37.75
CA THR A 636 14.11 7.95 37.10
C THR A 636 14.53 8.10 35.64
N ASP A 637 15.43 7.26 35.14
CA ASP A 637 16.10 7.46 33.85
C ASP A 637 15.31 6.88 32.68
N ILE A 638 14.67 5.71 32.88
CA ILE A 638 13.86 5.03 31.84
C ILE A 638 12.53 4.53 32.41
N VAL A 639 11.43 4.81 31.73
CA VAL A 639 10.09 4.27 32.03
C VAL A 639 9.55 3.57 30.80
N VAL A 640 9.21 2.29 30.90
CA VAL A 640 8.55 1.53 29.84
C VAL A 640 7.07 1.42 30.16
N ASN A 641 6.24 2.08 29.34
CA ASN A 641 4.79 2.01 29.43
C ASN A 641 4.22 0.91 28.52
N GLU A 642 4.79 0.74 27.33
CA GLU A 642 4.29 -0.20 26.31
C GLU A 642 5.43 -0.78 25.46
N GLY A 643 5.19 -1.97 24.90
CA GLY A 643 6.12 -2.67 24.03
C GLY A 643 7.39 -3.11 24.75
N THR A 644 8.52 -3.12 24.04
CA THR A 644 9.81 -3.60 24.57
C THR A 644 10.87 -2.49 24.60
N VAL A 645 11.65 -2.43 25.69
CA VAL A 645 13.04 -1.93 25.66
C VAL A 645 13.98 -3.13 25.68
N ASP A 646 14.89 -3.23 24.73
CA ASP A 646 15.81 -4.36 24.55
C ASP A 646 17.27 -3.91 24.65
N PHE A 647 17.96 -4.34 25.71
CA PHE A 647 19.39 -4.13 25.87
C PHE A 647 20.17 -5.29 25.25
N SER A 648 20.80 -5.01 24.12
CA SER A 648 21.51 -5.97 23.27
C SER A 648 22.96 -5.52 23.02
N ALA A 649 23.82 -6.39 22.48
CA ALA A 649 25.24 -6.08 22.31
C ALA A 649 25.79 -6.39 20.91
N ALA A 650 26.31 -5.35 20.27
CA ALA A 650 27.52 -5.45 19.47
C ALA A 650 28.75 -5.24 20.39
N ALA A 651 29.08 -6.28 21.17
CA ALA A 651 30.26 -6.38 22.05
C ALA A 651 30.53 -5.20 23.03
N GLY A 652 29.87 -5.19 24.19
CA GLY A 652 30.23 -4.30 25.29
C GLY A 652 29.47 -4.59 26.60
N TYR A 653 30.17 -4.45 27.74
CA TYR A 653 29.55 -4.48 29.07
C TYR A 653 28.69 -3.24 29.30
N PHE A 654 27.65 -3.37 30.14
CA PHE A 654 26.77 -2.27 30.54
C PHE A 654 27.51 -1.13 31.27
N ASN A 655 28.69 -1.43 31.84
CA ASN A 655 29.60 -0.47 32.45
C ASN A 655 31.07 -0.80 32.15
N SER A 656 31.89 0.23 31.89
CA SER A 656 33.36 0.12 31.85
C SER A 656 34.04 0.64 33.12
N ARG A 657 33.23 0.95 34.15
CA ARG A 657 33.66 1.39 35.49
C ARG A 657 32.72 0.79 36.54
N PRO A 658 33.24 0.25 37.66
CA PRO A 658 32.40 -0.19 38.78
C PRO A 658 31.72 1.01 39.46
N PHE A 659 30.62 0.74 40.19
CA PHE A 659 29.88 1.74 40.98
C PHE A 659 30.67 2.19 42.22
N THR A 660 31.78 2.91 42.03
CA THR A 660 32.70 3.27 43.12
C THR A 660 32.16 4.40 44.00
N THR A 661 31.68 4.02 45.19
CA THR A 661 31.72 4.77 46.45
C THR A 661 31.17 6.21 46.47
N SER A 662 30.09 6.42 47.24
CA SER A 662 29.60 7.73 47.73
C SER A 662 29.41 8.81 46.66
N GLY A 663 28.26 8.79 45.98
CA GLY A 663 27.83 9.85 45.05
C GLY A 663 27.38 9.34 43.68
N SER A 664 27.75 8.11 43.30
CA SER A 664 27.24 7.46 42.09
C SER A 664 25.80 6.99 42.30
N SER A 665 24.83 7.67 41.71
CA SER A 665 23.47 7.15 41.53
C SER A 665 23.48 5.95 40.58
N THR A 666 22.63 4.97 40.87
CA THR A 666 22.34 3.84 39.98
C THR A 666 21.39 4.27 38.87
N LEU A 667 21.43 3.57 37.73
CA LEU A 667 20.41 3.71 36.70
C LEU A 667 19.06 3.23 37.27
N LYS A 668 18.04 4.08 37.22
CA LYS A 668 16.70 3.79 37.75
C LYS A 668 15.71 3.57 36.61
N MET A 669 15.07 2.42 36.58
CA MET A 669 14.16 2.03 35.52
C MET A 669 12.81 1.57 36.08
N THR A 670 11.70 1.87 35.39
CA THR A 670 10.35 1.37 35.72
C THR A 670 9.74 0.64 34.54
N VAL A 671 9.09 -0.51 34.79
CA VAL A 671 8.41 -1.32 33.77
C VAL A 671 6.95 -1.52 34.19
N ASN A 672 6.03 -0.88 33.48
CA ASN A 672 4.60 -0.86 33.81
C ASN A 672 3.84 -2.05 33.19
N THR A 673 2.57 -2.22 33.58
CA THR A 673 1.73 -3.37 33.20
C THR A 673 1.74 -3.66 31.70
N GLY A 674 2.15 -4.87 31.32
CA GLY A 674 2.18 -5.31 29.92
C GLY A 674 3.39 -4.84 29.11
N ALA A 675 4.26 -3.99 29.66
CA ALA A 675 5.53 -3.63 29.04
C ALA A 675 6.64 -4.67 29.35
N THR A 676 7.63 -4.78 28.46
CA THR A 676 8.79 -5.66 28.64
C THR A 676 10.09 -4.87 28.69
N MET A 677 10.97 -5.21 29.63
CA MET A 677 12.39 -4.85 29.60
C MET A 677 13.21 -6.12 29.39
N ARG A 678 13.86 -6.23 28.22
CA ARG A 678 14.66 -7.37 27.81
C ARG A 678 16.15 -7.08 27.99
N PHE A 679 16.86 -8.08 28.50
CA PHE A 679 18.31 -8.12 28.59
C PHE A 679 18.80 -9.31 27.75
N SER A 680 19.20 -9.03 26.51
CA SER A 680 19.62 -10.03 25.52
C SER A 680 21.11 -10.42 25.66
N VAL A 681 21.73 -10.11 26.81
CA VAL A 681 23.19 -10.15 27.03
C VAL A 681 23.54 -10.50 28.47
N GLY A 682 24.72 -11.08 28.69
CA GLY A 682 25.30 -11.23 30.02
C GLY A 682 25.66 -9.89 30.66
N ASP A 683 25.69 -9.84 31.99
CA ASP A 683 26.14 -8.69 32.79
C ASP A 683 25.42 -7.35 32.51
N ALA A 684 24.19 -7.41 31.99
CA ALA A 684 23.39 -6.26 31.56
C ALA A 684 22.96 -5.30 32.69
N LEU A 685 23.26 -5.63 33.96
CA LEU A 685 23.04 -4.77 35.14
C LEU A 685 24.33 -4.55 35.95
N GLY A 686 25.49 -4.90 35.38
CA GLY A 686 26.84 -4.72 35.96
C GLY A 686 27.43 -6.00 36.55
N GLY A 687 28.46 -6.54 35.88
CA GLY A 687 29.19 -7.74 36.30
C GLY A 687 30.25 -7.49 37.39
N ASP A 688 30.67 -8.58 38.05
CA ASP A 688 31.80 -8.77 38.99
C ASP A 688 31.95 -7.86 40.23
N TYR A 689 31.37 -6.66 40.29
CA TYR A 689 31.52 -5.71 41.41
C TYR A 689 30.20 -5.19 41.98
N VAL A 690 29.24 -6.09 42.18
CA VAL A 690 28.00 -5.81 42.94
C VAL A 690 28.32 -5.73 44.44
N ASN A 691 28.63 -4.53 44.93
CA ASN A 691 28.71 -4.27 46.35
C ASN A 691 27.28 -4.22 46.95
N PHE A 692 27.00 -5.02 47.97
CA PHE A 692 25.66 -5.22 48.56
C PHE A 692 24.97 -3.94 49.09
N GLN A 693 25.70 -2.82 49.17
CA GLN A 693 25.16 -1.52 49.59
C GLN A 693 24.78 -0.58 48.42
N THR A 694 25.01 -0.96 47.15
CA THR A 694 24.85 -0.07 45.98
C THR A 694 23.93 -0.62 44.88
N SER A 695 23.16 -1.67 45.14
CA SER A 695 22.39 -2.40 44.11
C SER A 695 20.88 -2.53 44.38
N LEU A 696 20.34 -1.81 45.38
CA LEU A 696 18.91 -1.78 45.65
C LEU A 696 18.17 -0.79 44.73
N ASP A 697 16.88 -1.06 44.49
CA ASP A 697 15.91 -0.20 43.80
C ASP A 697 16.28 0.30 42.38
N GLN A 698 17.12 -0.45 41.65
CA GLN A 698 17.51 -0.11 40.27
C GLN A 698 16.38 -0.31 39.24
N VAL A 699 15.57 -1.35 39.38
CA VAL A 699 14.49 -1.69 38.44
C VAL A 699 13.20 -1.96 39.22
N LYS A 700 12.16 -1.16 38.92
CA LYS A 700 10.84 -1.23 39.54
C LYS A 700 9.83 -1.83 38.58
N VAL A 701 9.43 -3.07 38.83
CA VAL A 701 8.38 -3.75 38.06
C VAL A 701 7.01 -3.42 38.66
N LEU A 702 6.05 -3.02 37.82
CA LEU A 702 4.68 -2.71 38.17
C LEU A 702 3.72 -3.50 37.27
N GLY A 703 3.79 -4.84 37.34
CA GLY A 703 3.04 -5.75 36.47
C GLY A 703 3.57 -5.86 35.03
N GLY A 704 4.73 -5.26 34.76
CA GLY A 704 5.49 -5.47 33.52
C GLY A 704 6.24 -6.79 33.53
N THR A 705 7.18 -6.97 32.59
CA THR A 705 8.02 -8.17 32.50
C THR A 705 9.49 -7.81 32.41
N LEU A 706 10.33 -8.49 33.21
CA LEU A 706 11.77 -8.56 32.99
C LEU A 706 12.09 -9.87 32.27
N ASP A 707 12.71 -9.77 31.10
CA ASP A 707 13.05 -10.89 30.21
C ASP A 707 14.58 -10.97 30.07
N PHE A 708 15.20 -11.87 30.84
CA PHE A 708 16.63 -12.15 30.74
C PHE A 708 16.84 -13.30 29.77
N ASN A 709 17.31 -13.00 28.57
CA ASN A 709 17.45 -13.95 27.46
C ASN A 709 18.93 -14.05 27.03
N TYR A 710 19.68 -14.90 27.72
CA TYR A 710 21.12 -15.06 27.48
C TYR A 710 21.55 -16.53 27.56
N GLY A 711 22.41 -16.95 26.65
CA GLY A 711 22.99 -18.31 26.64
C GLY A 711 21.99 -19.46 26.46
N GLY A 712 20.76 -19.19 26.00
CA GLY A 712 19.69 -20.18 25.90
C GLY A 712 18.89 -20.39 27.19
N PHE A 713 19.12 -19.57 28.22
CA PHE A 713 18.27 -19.51 29.41
C PHE A 713 17.37 -18.28 29.34
N THR A 714 16.08 -18.48 29.62
CA THR A 714 15.09 -17.40 29.76
C THR A 714 14.64 -17.35 31.21
N TYR A 715 14.93 -16.26 31.92
CA TYR A 715 14.35 -15.97 33.23
C TYR A 715 13.33 -14.84 33.09
N ILE A 716 12.10 -15.12 33.48
CA ILE A 716 10.96 -14.20 33.40
C ILE A 716 10.55 -13.83 34.82
N HIS A 717 10.47 -12.53 35.11
CA HIS A 717 9.89 -12.00 36.34
C HIS A 717 8.77 -10.99 36.02
N THR A 718 7.64 -11.13 36.71
CA THR A 718 6.36 -10.42 36.50
C THR A 718 5.79 -9.92 37.81
#